data_AF-A0A5N6U855-F1
#
_entry.id   AF-A0A5N6U855-F1
#
_cell.length_a   1.000
_cell.length_b   1.000
_cell.length_c   1.000
_cell.angle_alpha   90.00
_cell.angle_beta   90.00
_cell.angle_gamma   90.00
#
_symmetry.space_group_name_H-M   'P 1'
#
loop_
_entity.id
_entity.type
_entity.pdbx_description
1 polymer ?
#
loop_
_entity_poly.entity_id
_entity_poly.type
_entity_poly.pdbx_seq_one_letter_code
_entity_poly.pdbx_strand_id
1 'polypeptide(L)'
;MKIFHMRFMILTAGAYGLDGKDNPLPNSPSVPGVVINTNEVTHASALDYTEQNQPLLIQNNYNGWLNPEDLAPMPQCIAQQDQSAWLSTMTKCTSKRCTSHFGFICTHHQWLTQLSCLSVEFSSDVIQKYFSYCDRSILAKAQLYEWVRKITGRTWLVNVGDASGLATLSPASLADGYSAVDVVHHAPTCLTGSTSSLSLESFQRVMASCSFGSTTQHTGNAARPWEYSEHLRSMIALDAEAVGYDLVGRRIKDGEYFDKACLCTAFTIDFKKEPCAGSGQLDLTKERLWIHATCGAAYLPDNWAETLRTTQFAYIPMEAWHWPKCVADMPDQVTDLTTQCAADACELDSNGYCKVTPAVDRACVCRGISYNSCGGSCQVFETRIDYVNWLYNLCGNVQEWHGLPDSWRQLAAPTPLEMIPWQWIVRPFNNSSMANMTRLPYAEASETCVSNEWKLGSLVVASLATPLALVLGQKISKSRVAHSYPRQSHLWCWISKGTLFAALQIFANWLNALLVQNTSGYGDVPVLQLMLLWCSIPRLTWLTILLLGLHQSEAIRFITGGSMLFSEILLQSLSSYHMFMTINYGREHKFYFGGIGDAEKGTPAKSMYAGALMWLMAIGTTIIQLTRAMHKSNRLTGSGSLDPQDQPRDTHPTSKVPELTNPLHESYSRSRENLAHYWMNKSSSPEKTLLISGDARYYTDYGSLSNNHQRHYDSQKALTESYVDLYTTTVIGMFLLWIAQWLFWGGFIGLSSEEFCLPGIGVLTGVWVIFSFAGATVMNL
;
A
#
# COMPACT_ATOMS: atom_id res chain seq x y z
N MET A 1 -15.88 -40.57 19.45
CA MET A 1 -14.81 -41.54 19.07
C MET A 1 -14.94 -41.88 17.59
N LYS A 2 -14.32 -41.07 16.72
CA LYS A 2 -14.12 -41.31 15.28
C LYS A 2 -12.76 -40.72 14.94
N ILE A 3 -11.88 -41.56 14.41
CA ILE A 3 -10.46 -41.28 14.11
C ILE A 3 -10.38 -40.38 12.87
N PHE A 4 -9.76 -39.20 13.01
CA PHE A 4 -9.51 -38.27 11.91
C PHE A 4 -8.24 -38.72 11.16
N HIS A 5 -8.42 -39.13 9.91
CA HIS A 5 -7.33 -39.30 8.95
C HIS A 5 -6.85 -37.93 8.47
N MET A 6 -5.62 -37.54 8.81
CA MET A 6 -4.96 -36.36 8.25
C MET A 6 -4.28 -36.77 6.93
N ARG A 7 -4.90 -36.44 5.79
CA ARG A 7 -4.27 -36.49 4.46
C ARG A 7 -3.59 -35.14 4.20
N PHE A 8 -2.30 -35.19 3.89
CA PHE A 8 -1.49 -34.05 3.45
C PHE A 8 -1.91 -33.70 2.01
N MET A 9 -2.57 -32.57 1.79
CA MET A 9 -2.82 -32.01 0.46
C MET A 9 -1.82 -30.90 0.17
N ILE A 10 -1.05 -31.06 -0.89
CA ILE A 10 -0.23 -30.01 -1.50
C ILE A 10 -1.16 -29.21 -2.41
N LEU A 11 -1.43 -27.94 -2.06
CA LEU A 11 -2.13 -26.98 -2.90
C LEU A 11 -1.09 -26.11 -3.62
N THR A 12 -0.94 -26.32 -4.92
CA THR A 12 -0.40 -25.32 -5.85
C THR A 12 -1.56 -24.78 -6.66
N ALA A 13 -1.98 -23.55 -6.39
CA ALA A 13 -2.92 -22.82 -7.22
C ALA A 13 -2.16 -22.12 -8.35
N GLY A 14 -2.58 -22.38 -9.59
CA GLY A 14 -2.28 -21.55 -10.75
C GLY A 14 -3.54 -20.77 -11.16
N ALA A 15 -3.31 -19.57 -11.67
CA ALA A 15 -4.07 -18.83 -12.70
C ALA A 15 -4.09 -17.34 -12.34
N TYR A 16 -3.44 -16.51 -13.17
CA TYR A 16 -4.08 -15.42 -13.91
C TYR A 16 -3.18 -15.09 -15.09
N GLY A 17 -3.72 -15.25 -16.30
CA GLY A 17 -3.22 -14.56 -17.48
C GLY A 17 -3.99 -13.26 -17.65
N LEU A 18 -3.32 -12.24 -18.19
CA LEU A 18 -3.92 -11.26 -19.08
C LEU A 18 -2.83 -10.71 -20.00
N ASP A 19 -3.20 -10.63 -21.26
CA ASP A 19 -2.49 -10.22 -22.45
C ASP A 19 -2.33 -8.68 -22.48
N GLY A 20 -1.33 -8.14 -23.20
CA GLY A 20 -1.26 -6.70 -23.46
C GLY A 20 0.12 -6.09 -23.67
N LYS A 21 0.64 -6.26 -24.89
CA LYS A 21 1.58 -5.42 -25.66
C LYS A 21 1.93 -3.99 -25.16
N ASP A 22 3.23 -3.72 -25.10
CA ASP A 22 4.01 -2.76 -25.92
C ASP A 22 5.05 -1.93 -25.12
N ASN A 23 6.28 -1.89 -25.67
CA ASN A 23 7.48 -1.20 -25.18
C ASN A 23 7.27 0.33 -25.04
N PRO A 24 8.00 1.02 -24.13
CA PRO A 24 9.25 1.69 -24.58
C PRO A 24 10.36 1.86 -23.51
N LEU A 25 11.59 2.02 -24.01
CA LEU A 25 12.79 2.54 -23.33
C LEU A 25 13.35 3.66 -24.25
N PRO A 26 14.28 4.53 -23.80
CA PRO A 26 14.14 5.54 -22.76
C PRO A 26 14.63 6.94 -23.26
N ASN A 27 14.46 8.00 -22.46
CA ASN A 27 15.48 9.03 -22.13
C ASN A 27 14.87 10.41 -21.82
N SER A 28 15.27 10.93 -20.66
CA SER A 28 15.30 12.34 -20.24
C SER A 28 16.67 12.94 -20.63
N PRO A 29 17.07 14.20 -20.30
CA PRO A 29 16.35 15.44 -19.95
C PRO A 29 16.92 16.72 -20.65
N SER A 30 16.42 17.90 -20.24
CA SER A 30 17.13 19.21 -20.10
C SER A 30 16.86 20.38 -21.07
N VAL A 31 16.58 21.52 -20.42
CA VAL A 31 16.42 22.95 -20.81
C VAL A 31 17.82 23.63 -20.77
N PRO A 32 18.14 24.90 -21.18
CA PRO A 32 17.41 26.05 -21.78
C PRO A 32 18.08 26.73 -23.04
N GLY A 33 17.44 27.73 -23.65
CA GLY A 33 18.15 28.73 -24.47
C GLY A 33 17.26 29.77 -25.18
N VAL A 34 17.35 31.03 -24.75
CA VAL A 34 16.76 32.24 -25.36
C VAL A 34 17.74 32.83 -26.37
N VAL A 35 17.32 33.18 -27.61
CA VAL A 35 17.78 34.38 -28.39
C VAL A 35 16.76 34.70 -29.50
N ILE A 36 16.45 35.99 -29.67
CA ILE A 36 15.56 36.64 -30.65
C ILE A 36 16.36 37.15 -31.87
N ASN A 37 15.84 37.00 -33.10
CA ASN A 37 15.78 38.01 -34.19
C ASN A 37 15.36 37.36 -35.54
N THR A 38 14.17 37.65 -36.07
CA THR A 38 13.77 38.69 -37.06
C THR A 38 14.21 38.45 -38.52
N ASN A 39 13.19 38.32 -39.38
CA ASN A 39 13.11 38.56 -40.84
C ASN A 39 13.84 37.51 -41.71
N GLU A 40 13.28 36.93 -42.79
CA GLU A 40 12.35 37.40 -43.82
C GLU A 40 11.74 36.14 -44.50
N VAL A 41 10.41 36.06 -44.64
CA VAL A 41 9.66 36.19 -45.91
C VAL A 41 9.63 34.94 -46.82
N THR A 42 8.39 34.62 -47.19
CA THR A 42 7.86 33.84 -48.33
C THR A 42 7.61 32.32 -48.24
N HIS A 43 6.29 32.05 -48.21
CA HIS A 43 5.51 30.99 -48.86
C HIS A 43 5.20 29.68 -48.12
N ALA A 44 4.00 29.72 -47.51
CA ALA A 44 2.85 28.85 -47.77
C ALA A 44 2.95 27.37 -47.37
N SER A 45 2.12 26.98 -46.39
CA SER A 45 1.22 25.82 -46.50
C SER A 45 0.18 25.81 -45.37
N ALA A 46 -1.08 25.70 -45.80
CA ALA A 46 -2.26 25.11 -45.14
C ALA A 46 -2.36 25.13 -43.60
N LEU A 47 -3.32 25.93 -43.11
CA LEU A 47 -3.90 25.76 -41.78
C LEU A 47 -5.41 25.54 -41.92
N ASP A 48 -5.81 24.36 -41.47
CA ASP A 48 -7.17 23.89 -41.24
C ASP A 48 -7.82 24.78 -40.15
N TYR A 49 -8.94 25.44 -40.47
CA TYR A 49 -9.70 26.25 -39.51
C TYR A 49 -11.15 25.79 -39.49
N THR A 50 -11.50 25.20 -38.35
CA THR A 50 -12.83 24.92 -37.85
C THR A 50 -13.72 26.16 -37.88
N GLU A 51 -14.96 25.95 -38.33
CA GLU A 51 -16.09 26.87 -38.35
C GLU A 51 -16.33 27.52 -36.98
N GLN A 52 -15.96 28.80 -36.83
CA GLN A 52 -16.66 29.85 -36.07
C GLN A 52 -15.76 31.09 -35.96
N ASN A 53 -15.56 31.72 -37.12
CA ASN A 53 -15.22 33.13 -37.27
C ASN A 53 -15.31 33.38 -38.76
N GLN A 54 -16.53 33.52 -39.29
CA GLN A 54 -16.69 34.17 -40.59
C GLN A 54 -16.17 35.61 -40.40
N PRO A 55 -15.07 36.01 -41.06
CA PRO A 55 -14.90 37.43 -41.31
C PRO A 55 -16.12 37.80 -42.12
N LEU A 56 -16.96 38.71 -41.62
CA LEU A 56 -17.92 39.40 -42.49
C LEU A 56 -17.10 39.82 -43.72
N LEU A 57 -17.40 39.22 -44.87
CA LEU A 57 -16.81 39.60 -46.14
C LEU A 57 -17.10 41.09 -46.23
N ILE A 58 -16.08 41.93 -46.05
CA ILE A 58 -16.18 43.36 -46.30
C ILE A 58 -16.53 43.46 -47.78
N GLN A 59 -17.81 43.65 -48.07
CA GLN A 59 -18.36 43.18 -49.34
C GLN A 59 -17.92 44.08 -50.49
N ASN A 60 -17.45 45.31 -50.22
CA ASN A 60 -16.65 46.14 -51.13
C ASN A 60 -15.82 47.19 -50.36
N ASN A 61 -14.49 47.02 -50.31
CA ASN A 61 -13.59 48.05 -49.78
C ASN A 61 -13.16 49.01 -50.90
N TYR A 62 -13.67 50.25 -50.91
CA TYR A 62 -13.36 51.26 -51.92
C TYR A 62 -12.13 52.09 -51.50
N ASN A 63 -10.94 51.48 -51.45
CA ASN A 63 -9.69 52.13 -51.04
C ASN A 63 -9.76 52.82 -49.66
N GLY A 64 -10.26 52.12 -48.64
CA GLY A 64 -10.39 52.61 -47.26
C GLY A 64 -11.74 53.26 -46.94
N TRP A 65 -12.68 53.21 -47.87
CA TRP A 65 -14.07 53.65 -47.70
C TRP A 65 -15.01 52.43 -47.67
N LEU A 66 -15.93 52.43 -46.72
CA LEU A 66 -16.94 51.39 -46.51
C LEU A 66 -18.34 51.96 -46.60
N ASN A 67 -19.32 51.13 -46.97
CA ASN A 67 -20.70 51.53 -46.80
C ASN A 67 -21.05 51.55 -45.30
N PRO A 68 -21.88 52.49 -44.83
CA PRO A 68 -22.41 52.52 -43.46
C PRO A 68 -22.90 51.15 -42.98
N GLU A 69 -23.68 50.44 -43.79
CA GLU A 69 -24.26 49.14 -43.49
C GLU A 69 -23.23 48.02 -43.26
N ASP A 70 -21.98 48.19 -43.71
CA ASP A 70 -20.91 47.21 -43.54
C ASP A 70 -20.17 47.38 -42.19
N LEU A 71 -20.48 48.44 -41.42
CA LEU A 71 -19.86 48.70 -40.12
C LEU A 71 -20.52 47.86 -39.03
N ALA A 72 -19.71 47.42 -38.05
CA ALA A 72 -20.21 46.71 -36.88
C ALA A 72 -21.30 47.53 -36.15
N PRO A 73 -22.36 46.89 -35.64
CA PRO A 73 -23.45 47.56 -34.94
C PRO A 73 -22.95 48.34 -33.73
N MET A 74 -23.75 49.32 -33.30
CA MET A 74 -23.42 50.14 -32.13
C MET A 74 -23.38 49.25 -30.87
N PRO A 75 -22.31 49.33 -30.03
CA PRO A 75 -22.27 48.58 -28.78
C PRO A 75 -23.41 48.98 -27.84
N GLN A 76 -23.99 48.01 -27.13
CA GLN A 76 -25.16 48.23 -26.26
C GLN A 76 -24.97 49.33 -25.23
N CYS A 77 -23.81 49.34 -24.56
CA CYS A 77 -23.51 50.30 -23.50
C CYS A 77 -23.46 51.75 -24.03
N ILE A 78 -23.29 51.95 -25.33
CA ILE A 78 -23.41 53.26 -25.99
C ILE A 78 -24.87 53.54 -26.35
N ALA A 79 -25.57 52.54 -26.89
CA ALA A 79 -26.97 52.65 -27.32
C ALA A 79 -27.90 53.08 -26.17
N GLN A 80 -27.59 52.69 -24.94
CA GLN A 80 -28.35 53.00 -23.73
C GLN A 80 -28.02 54.37 -23.11
N GLN A 81 -27.09 55.12 -23.68
CA GLN A 81 -26.62 56.42 -23.17
C GLN A 81 -26.92 57.55 -24.16
N ASP A 82 -26.47 58.77 -23.86
CA ASP A 82 -26.50 59.86 -24.83
C ASP A 82 -25.57 59.56 -26.02
N GLN A 83 -26.17 59.31 -27.18
CA GLN A 83 -25.47 58.90 -28.40
C GLN A 83 -24.89 60.08 -29.19
N SER A 84 -25.17 61.33 -28.78
CA SER A 84 -24.87 62.53 -29.55
C SER A 84 -23.40 62.63 -29.98
N ALA A 85 -22.47 62.37 -29.06
CA ALA A 85 -21.04 62.40 -29.35
C ALA A 85 -20.62 61.26 -30.29
N TRP A 86 -21.20 60.06 -30.14
CA TRP A 86 -20.88 58.91 -31.00
C TRP A 86 -21.36 59.12 -32.44
N LEU A 87 -22.61 59.56 -32.61
CA LEU A 87 -23.21 59.85 -33.91
C LEU A 87 -22.52 61.03 -34.60
N SER A 88 -22.12 62.06 -33.85
CA SER A 88 -21.35 63.19 -34.38
C SER A 88 -20.00 62.73 -34.95
N THR A 89 -19.27 61.87 -34.23
CA THR A 89 -17.99 61.32 -34.68
C THR A 89 -18.14 60.47 -35.94
N MET A 90 -19.16 59.59 -35.99
CA MET A 90 -19.48 58.79 -37.18
C MET A 90 -19.81 59.69 -38.37
N THR A 91 -20.71 60.67 -38.17
CA THR A 91 -21.15 61.61 -39.22
C THR A 91 -20.00 62.37 -39.85
N LYS A 92 -19.04 62.82 -39.03
CA LYS A 92 -17.88 63.60 -39.49
C LYS A 92 -17.01 62.82 -40.49
N CYS A 93 -16.99 61.50 -40.39
CA CYS A 93 -16.20 60.63 -41.26
C CYS A 93 -16.96 60.06 -42.46
N THR A 94 -18.24 60.41 -42.61
CA THR A 94 -19.08 59.95 -43.72
C THR A 94 -19.23 61.06 -44.76
N SER A 95 -19.05 60.72 -46.04
CA SER A 95 -19.18 61.67 -47.14
C SER A 95 -19.76 61.02 -48.39
N LYS A 96 -20.44 61.83 -49.23
CA LYS A 96 -21.00 61.36 -50.50
C LYS A 96 -19.87 61.22 -51.52
N ARG A 97 -19.62 59.99 -51.96
CA ARG A 97 -18.54 59.62 -52.87
C ARG A 97 -19.09 59.03 -54.15
N CYS A 98 -18.33 59.20 -55.23
CA CYS A 98 -18.62 58.55 -56.49
C CYS A 98 -18.11 57.11 -56.45
N THR A 99 -18.96 56.13 -56.76
CA THR A 99 -18.58 54.70 -56.78
C THR A 99 -18.55 54.08 -58.18
N SER A 100 -19.14 54.75 -59.18
CA SER A 100 -19.07 54.32 -60.58
C SER A 100 -18.83 55.50 -61.51
N HIS A 101 -17.92 55.34 -62.46
CA HIS A 101 -17.56 56.35 -63.45
C HIS A 101 -17.83 55.82 -64.86
N PHE A 102 -18.39 56.67 -65.73
CA PHE A 102 -18.44 56.46 -67.17
C PHE A 102 -17.62 57.57 -67.83
N GLY A 103 -16.39 57.24 -68.25
CA GLY A 103 -15.40 58.23 -68.66
C GLY A 103 -15.00 59.14 -67.49
N PHE A 104 -15.21 60.45 -67.62
CA PHE A 104 -14.95 61.45 -66.57
C PHE A 104 -16.20 61.86 -65.77
N ILE A 105 -17.37 61.27 -66.06
CA ILE A 105 -18.64 61.60 -65.40
C ILE A 105 -18.95 60.55 -64.34
N CYS A 106 -19.30 61.00 -63.14
CA CYS A 106 -19.78 60.11 -62.07
C CYS A 106 -21.22 59.67 -62.37
N THR A 107 -21.45 58.36 -62.48
CA THR A 107 -22.78 57.79 -62.75
C THR A 107 -23.50 57.35 -61.49
N HIS A 108 -22.78 57.08 -60.40
CA HIS A 108 -23.37 56.59 -59.16
C HIS A 108 -22.68 57.21 -57.94
N HIS A 109 -23.47 57.81 -57.04
CA HIS A 109 -23.00 58.37 -55.79
C HIS A 109 -23.57 57.58 -54.61
N GLN A 110 -22.70 57.25 -53.64
CA GLN A 110 -23.08 56.58 -52.39
C GLN A 110 -22.47 57.32 -51.21
N TRP A 111 -23.16 57.29 -50.07
CA TRP A 111 -22.61 57.75 -48.81
C TRP A 111 -21.66 56.67 -48.30
N LEU A 112 -20.38 57.01 -48.17
CA LEU A 112 -19.35 56.11 -47.69
C LEU A 112 -18.68 56.69 -46.45
N THR A 113 -18.19 55.82 -45.57
CA THR A 113 -17.49 56.18 -44.34
C THR A 113 -16.01 55.82 -44.45
N GLN A 114 -15.13 56.76 -44.11
CA GLN A 114 -13.69 56.57 -44.22
C GLN A 114 -13.11 55.96 -42.95
N LEU A 115 -12.52 54.76 -43.06
CA LEU A 115 -11.93 54.05 -41.92
C LEU A 115 -10.78 54.83 -41.27
N SER A 116 -9.91 55.46 -42.08
CA SER A 116 -8.78 56.24 -41.55
C SER A 116 -9.21 57.53 -40.84
N CYS A 117 -10.41 58.04 -41.14
CA CYS A 117 -10.99 59.15 -40.38
C CYS A 117 -11.53 58.63 -39.05
N LEU A 118 -12.29 57.53 -39.08
CA LEU A 118 -12.84 56.91 -37.88
C LEU A 118 -11.74 56.51 -36.89
N SER A 119 -10.63 55.96 -37.37
CA SER A 119 -9.50 55.55 -36.52
C SER A 119 -8.85 56.72 -35.76
N VAL A 120 -8.93 57.95 -36.30
CA VAL A 120 -8.39 59.16 -35.69
C VAL A 120 -9.44 59.85 -34.81
N GLU A 121 -10.68 59.96 -35.29
CA GLU A 121 -11.75 60.70 -34.61
C GLU A 121 -12.32 59.95 -33.40
N PHE A 122 -12.31 58.61 -33.42
CA PHE A 122 -12.58 57.81 -32.23
C PHE A 122 -11.37 57.77 -31.30
N SER A 123 -10.99 58.92 -30.73
CA SER A 123 -9.90 59.02 -29.74
C SER A 123 -10.29 58.41 -28.38
N SER A 124 -9.32 58.27 -27.46
CA SER A 124 -9.57 57.85 -26.07
C SER A 124 -10.61 58.72 -25.37
N ASP A 125 -10.65 60.02 -25.66
CA ASP A 125 -11.54 60.99 -25.00
C ASP A 125 -13.01 60.78 -25.36
N VAL A 126 -13.30 60.30 -26.58
CA VAL A 126 -14.66 59.94 -26.99
C VAL A 126 -15.11 58.66 -26.26
N ILE A 127 -14.22 57.66 -26.16
CA ILE A 127 -14.50 56.39 -25.49
C ILE A 127 -14.65 56.57 -23.97
N GLN A 128 -13.86 57.46 -23.37
CA GLN A 128 -13.86 57.72 -21.92
C GLN A 128 -15.24 58.12 -21.38
N LYS A 129 -16.04 58.82 -22.19
CA LYS A 129 -17.41 59.24 -21.82
C LYS A 129 -18.35 58.06 -21.55
N TYR A 130 -18.06 56.91 -22.13
CA TYR A 130 -18.90 55.72 -22.03
C TYR A 130 -18.24 54.57 -21.26
N PHE A 131 -16.93 54.65 -21.04
CA PHE A 131 -16.15 53.55 -20.47
C PHE A 131 -16.69 53.05 -19.12
N SER A 132 -17.03 53.95 -18.19
CA SER A 132 -17.58 53.59 -16.87
C SER A 132 -18.93 52.87 -16.92
N TYR A 133 -19.68 53.03 -18.02
CA TYR A 133 -20.93 52.30 -18.26
C TYR A 133 -20.66 50.94 -18.88
N CYS A 134 -19.74 50.88 -19.85
CA CYS A 134 -19.36 49.64 -20.52
C CYS A 134 -18.56 48.69 -19.60
N ASP A 135 -17.80 49.23 -18.64
CA ASP A 135 -16.96 48.47 -17.69
C ASP A 135 -17.76 47.71 -16.63
N ARG A 136 -19.06 48.00 -16.49
CA ARG A 136 -19.96 47.29 -15.55
C ARG A 136 -20.25 45.84 -15.96
N SER A 137 -19.85 45.45 -17.16
CA SER A 137 -20.12 44.16 -17.75
C SER A 137 -18.93 43.74 -18.58
N ILE A 138 -18.32 42.60 -18.25
CA ILE A 138 -17.21 42.05 -19.04
C ILE A 138 -17.62 41.91 -20.52
N LEU A 139 -18.87 41.52 -20.79
CA LEU A 139 -19.35 41.35 -22.16
C LEU A 139 -19.63 42.69 -22.87
N ALA A 140 -20.22 43.69 -22.20
CA ALA A 140 -20.39 45.02 -22.81
C ALA A 140 -19.04 45.71 -23.05
N LYS A 141 -18.08 45.52 -22.14
CA LYS A 141 -16.69 45.95 -22.29
C LYS A 141 -16.01 45.24 -23.46
N ALA A 142 -16.27 43.94 -23.65
CA ALA A 142 -15.77 43.15 -24.78
C ALA A 142 -16.36 43.63 -26.13
N GLN A 143 -17.67 43.93 -26.19
CA GLN A 143 -18.32 44.49 -27.38
C GLN A 143 -17.70 45.85 -27.77
N LEU A 144 -17.50 46.74 -26.78
CA LEU A 144 -16.82 48.02 -27.00
C LEU A 144 -15.38 47.80 -27.49
N TYR A 145 -14.66 46.86 -26.88
CA TYR A 145 -13.29 46.51 -27.28
C TYR A 145 -13.21 46.00 -28.72
N GLU A 146 -14.06 45.05 -29.11
CA GLU A 146 -14.09 44.51 -30.46
C GLU A 146 -14.46 45.59 -31.49
N TRP A 147 -15.40 46.48 -31.16
CA TRP A 147 -15.74 47.61 -32.01
C TRP A 147 -14.54 48.56 -32.20
N VAL A 148 -13.89 48.98 -31.11
CA VAL A 148 -12.71 49.86 -31.16
C VAL A 148 -11.55 49.20 -31.90
N ARG A 149 -11.32 47.92 -31.67
CA ARG A 149 -10.28 47.14 -32.34
C ARG A 149 -10.52 47.06 -33.85
N LYS A 150 -11.75 46.79 -34.29
CA LYS A 150 -12.11 46.72 -35.72
C LYS A 150 -12.03 48.07 -36.43
N ILE A 151 -12.44 49.16 -35.77
CA ILE A 151 -12.51 50.49 -36.38
C ILE A 151 -11.18 51.25 -36.30
N THR A 152 -10.49 51.20 -35.17
CA THR A 152 -9.27 51.99 -34.95
C THR A 152 -7.99 51.16 -34.95
N GLY A 153 -8.08 49.82 -34.93
CA GLY A 153 -6.92 48.95 -34.80
C GLY A 153 -6.25 48.96 -33.42
N ARG A 154 -6.83 49.65 -32.42
CA ARG A 154 -6.24 49.76 -31.08
C ARG A 154 -6.56 48.51 -30.25
N THR A 155 -5.59 48.10 -29.43
CA THR A 155 -5.71 46.98 -28.50
C THR A 155 -6.04 47.41 -27.06
N TRP A 156 -6.44 48.68 -26.87
CA TRP A 156 -6.80 49.27 -25.59
C TRP A 156 -7.97 50.25 -25.79
N LEU A 157 -8.69 50.57 -24.70
CA LEU A 157 -9.90 51.41 -24.73
C LEU A 157 -9.61 52.86 -24.35
N VAL A 158 -9.38 53.13 -23.07
CA VAL A 158 -9.07 54.48 -22.56
C VAL A 158 -7.61 54.56 -22.13
N ASN A 159 -7.13 53.60 -21.35
CA ASN A 159 -5.74 53.46 -20.93
C ASN A 159 -5.15 52.13 -21.40
N VAL A 160 -3.82 52.10 -21.52
CA VAL A 160 -3.08 50.87 -21.82
C VAL A 160 -3.29 49.89 -20.66
N GLY A 161 -3.83 48.72 -20.98
CA GLY A 161 -4.14 47.69 -19.99
C GLY A 161 -5.64 47.53 -19.71
N ASP A 162 -6.49 48.50 -20.06
CA ASP A 162 -7.94 48.44 -19.79
C ASP A 162 -8.66 47.33 -20.56
N ALA A 163 -8.03 46.81 -21.62
CA ALA A 163 -8.51 45.69 -22.41
C ALA A 163 -7.73 44.38 -22.15
N SER A 164 -6.89 44.34 -21.11
CA SER A 164 -6.21 43.11 -20.69
C SER A 164 -7.24 42.07 -20.32
N GLY A 165 -7.15 40.88 -20.92
CA GLY A 165 -8.12 39.80 -20.73
C GLY A 165 -9.28 39.80 -21.73
N LEU A 166 -9.56 40.90 -22.45
CA LEU A 166 -10.64 40.96 -23.45
C LEU A 166 -10.22 40.38 -24.82
N ALA A 167 -8.95 40.55 -25.21
CA ALA A 167 -8.41 40.07 -26.48
C ALA A 167 -8.38 38.54 -26.61
N THR A 168 -8.46 37.85 -25.48
CA THR A 168 -8.34 36.39 -25.33
C THR A 168 -9.62 35.77 -24.77
N LEU A 169 -10.75 36.50 -24.78
CA LEU A 169 -12.04 35.99 -24.32
C LEU A 169 -12.40 34.72 -25.09
N SER A 170 -12.14 33.59 -24.44
CA SER A 170 -12.53 32.27 -24.92
C SER A 170 -13.84 31.89 -24.22
N PRO A 171 -14.56 30.87 -24.70
CA PRO A 171 -15.64 30.26 -23.91
C PRO A 171 -15.22 29.87 -22.48
N ALA A 172 -13.92 29.61 -22.25
CA ALA A 172 -13.37 29.39 -20.91
C ALA A 172 -13.20 30.67 -20.07
N SER A 173 -13.11 31.85 -20.70
CA SER A 173 -13.14 33.15 -20.01
C SER A 173 -14.56 33.59 -19.66
N LEU A 174 -15.58 33.07 -20.36
CA LEU A 174 -16.97 33.11 -19.90
C LEU A 174 -17.19 32.22 -18.66
N ALA A 175 -16.32 31.23 -18.41
CA ALA A 175 -16.40 30.36 -17.23
C ALA A 175 -15.91 31.05 -15.93
N ASP A 176 -15.24 32.21 -16.02
CA ASP A 176 -15.04 33.09 -14.85
C ASP A 176 -16.37 33.72 -14.40
N GLY A 177 -17.38 33.73 -15.28
CA GLY A 177 -18.78 33.91 -14.93
C GLY A 177 -19.46 32.58 -14.67
N TYR A 178 -20.22 32.47 -13.58
CA TYR A 178 -20.95 31.23 -13.26
C TYR A 178 -22.09 31.02 -14.26
N SER A 179 -22.35 29.77 -14.67
CA SER A 179 -23.63 29.45 -15.29
C SER A 179 -24.77 29.64 -14.27
N ALA A 180 -25.68 30.57 -14.57
CA ALA A 180 -26.35 31.44 -13.61
C ALA A 180 -27.55 30.84 -12.83
N VAL A 181 -27.65 29.54 -12.58
CA VAL A 181 -28.79 28.99 -11.82
C VAL A 181 -28.40 28.28 -10.53
N ASP A 182 -27.20 27.73 -10.41
CA ASP A 182 -26.91 26.88 -9.24
C ASP A 182 -26.55 27.70 -7.98
N VAL A 183 -25.85 28.82 -8.12
CA VAL A 183 -25.35 29.61 -6.96
C VAL A 183 -26.47 30.18 -6.09
N VAL A 184 -27.60 30.57 -6.69
CA VAL A 184 -28.78 31.08 -5.96
C VAL A 184 -29.41 29.98 -5.12
N HIS A 185 -29.45 28.76 -5.64
CA HIS A 185 -29.99 27.60 -4.91
C HIS A 185 -29.07 27.15 -3.77
N HIS A 186 -27.77 27.46 -3.84
CA HIS A 186 -26.80 27.23 -2.77
C HIS A 186 -26.77 28.34 -1.70
N ALA A 187 -27.39 29.50 -1.95
CA ALA A 187 -27.41 30.61 -1.00
C ALA A 187 -28.34 30.30 0.20
N PRO A 188 -27.91 30.54 1.45
CA PRO A 188 -28.77 30.31 2.61
C PRO A 188 -29.94 31.30 2.63
N THR A 189 -31.08 30.89 3.18
CA THR A 189 -32.32 31.67 3.24
C THR A 189 -32.13 33.04 3.88
N CYS A 190 -31.36 33.12 4.96
CA CYS A 190 -31.00 34.37 5.63
C CYS A 190 -30.27 35.37 4.71
N LEU A 191 -29.43 34.90 3.78
CA LEU A 191 -28.73 35.74 2.82
C LEU A 191 -29.66 36.18 1.68
N THR A 192 -30.53 35.30 1.18
CA THR A 192 -31.48 35.65 0.12
C THR A 192 -32.48 36.75 0.53
N GLY A 193 -32.74 36.88 1.84
CA GLY A 193 -33.59 37.92 2.40
C GLY A 193 -32.86 39.22 2.77
N SER A 194 -31.53 39.29 2.58
CA SER A 194 -30.72 40.45 2.99
C SER A 194 -30.57 41.50 1.89
N THR A 195 -30.13 42.69 2.28
CA THR A 195 -29.80 43.81 1.40
C THR A 195 -28.28 44.04 1.37
N SER A 196 -27.74 44.41 0.21
CA SER A 196 -26.32 44.78 0.09
C SER A 196 -26.00 45.99 0.96
N SER A 197 -24.78 46.01 1.53
CA SER A 197 -24.35 47.14 2.36
C SER A 197 -24.10 48.42 1.54
N LEU A 198 -23.63 48.27 0.30
CA LEU A 198 -23.23 49.39 -0.57
C LEU A 198 -24.39 49.97 -1.39
N SER A 199 -25.20 49.14 -2.04
CA SER A 199 -26.29 49.62 -2.90
C SER A 199 -27.64 49.72 -2.19
N LEU A 200 -27.78 49.14 -0.99
CA LEU A 200 -29.05 48.99 -0.26
C LEU A 200 -30.10 48.19 -1.06
N GLU A 201 -29.67 47.46 -2.09
CA GLU A 201 -30.55 46.66 -2.93
C GLU A 201 -30.69 45.24 -2.37
N SER A 202 -31.86 44.64 -2.56
CA SER A 202 -32.12 43.24 -2.18
C SER A 202 -31.23 42.28 -2.98
N PHE A 203 -30.86 41.13 -2.38
CA PHE A 203 -30.11 40.05 -3.03
C PHE A 203 -30.58 39.74 -4.46
N GLN A 204 -31.90 39.57 -4.66
CA GLN A 204 -32.48 39.27 -5.99
C GLN A 204 -32.21 40.35 -7.03
N ARG A 205 -32.20 41.63 -6.60
CA ARG A 205 -31.94 42.76 -7.49
C ARG A 205 -30.46 42.83 -7.88
N VAL A 206 -29.56 42.53 -6.95
CA VAL A 206 -28.12 42.46 -7.22
C VAL A 206 -27.79 41.27 -8.14
N MET A 207 -28.43 40.12 -7.90
CA MET A 207 -28.34 38.96 -8.79
C MET A 207 -28.87 39.29 -10.21
N ALA A 208 -29.99 40.02 -10.31
CA ALA A 208 -30.52 40.44 -11.61
C ALA A 208 -29.63 41.48 -12.31
N SER A 209 -28.98 42.37 -11.57
CA SER A 209 -28.11 43.40 -12.16
C SER A 209 -26.80 42.85 -12.72
N CYS A 210 -26.31 41.74 -12.18
CA CYS A 210 -25.05 41.13 -12.59
C CYS A 210 -25.23 39.87 -13.48
N SER A 211 -26.47 39.51 -13.83
CA SER A 211 -26.79 38.39 -14.74
C SER A 211 -26.90 38.81 -16.21
N PHE A 212 -26.44 37.97 -17.14
CA PHE A 212 -26.53 38.21 -18.58
C PHE A 212 -26.64 36.89 -19.39
N GLY A 213 -27.25 36.97 -20.58
CA GLY A 213 -27.32 35.84 -21.52
C GLY A 213 -26.03 35.64 -22.32
N SER A 214 -25.76 34.41 -22.77
CA SER A 214 -24.62 34.08 -23.65
C SER A 214 -24.76 34.51 -25.11
N THR A 215 -25.98 34.85 -25.54
CA THR A 215 -26.28 35.26 -26.91
C THR A 215 -26.63 36.74 -26.95
N THR A 216 -26.06 37.46 -27.92
CA THR A 216 -26.46 38.82 -28.24
C THR A 216 -27.77 38.82 -29.05
N GLN A 217 -28.61 39.81 -28.79
CA GLN A 217 -29.86 40.08 -29.49
C GLN A 217 -29.74 41.41 -30.22
N HIS A 218 -30.15 41.44 -31.48
CA HIS A 218 -30.20 42.67 -32.27
C HIS A 218 -31.51 43.41 -31.98
N THR A 219 -31.41 44.71 -31.70
CA THR A 219 -32.56 45.56 -31.35
C THR A 219 -33.18 46.25 -32.56
N GLY A 220 -32.58 46.12 -33.74
CA GLY A 220 -33.06 46.71 -34.98
C GLY A 220 -32.64 45.91 -36.22
N ASN A 221 -32.24 46.59 -37.28
CA ASN A 221 -31.93 45.98 -38.57
C ASN A 221 -30.48 45.48 -38.64
N ALA A 222 -30.22 44.28 -38.12
CA ALA A 222 -28.89 43.67 -38.09
C ALA A 222 -28.19 43.57 -39.46
N ALA A 223 -28.96 43.46 -40.55
CA ALA A 223 -28.41 43.41 -41.91
C ALA A 223 -27.95 44.79 -42.44
N ARG A 224 -28.41 45.88 -41.81
CA ARG A 224 -28.04 47.26 -42.17
C ARG A 224 -27.92 48.09 -40.88
N PRO A 225 -26.82 47.98 -40.11
CA PRO A 225 -26.74 48.56 -38.77
C PRO A 225 -26.65 50.09 -38.75
N TRP A 226 -26.21 50.70 -39.85
CA TRP A 226 -26.04 52.15 -39.96
C TRP A 226 -26.60 52.68 -41.28
N GLU A 227 -27.05 53.93 -41.26
CA GLU A 227 -27.46 54.66 -42.45
C GLU A 227 -27.14 56.15 -42.30
N TYR A 228 -26.84 56.82 -43.42
CA TYR A 228 -26.74 58.27 -43.44
C TYR A 228 -28.10 58.89 -43.77
N SER A 229 -28.65 59.68 -42.87
CA SER A 229 -29.90 60.41 -43.09
C SER A 229 -29.63 61.77 -43.71
N GLU A 230 -30.01 61.97 -44.98
CA GLU A 230 -29.90 63.27 -45.64
C GLU A 230 -30.79 64.35 -44.97
N HIS A 231 -31.91 63.94 -44.37
CA HIS A 231 -32.80 64.84 -43.65
C HIS A 231 -32.17 65.39 -42.36
N LEU A 232 -31.60 64.50 -41.54
CA LEU A 232 -30.94 64.87 -40.28
C LEU A 232 -29.50 65.33 -40.48
N ARG A 233 -28.95 65.17 -41.70
CA ARG A 233 -27.55 65.41 -42.05
C ARG A 233 -26.59 64.69 -41.11
N SER A 234 -26.97 63.51 -40.63
CA SER A 234 -26.26 62.73 -39.64
C SER A 234 -26.39 61.24 -39.89
N MET A 235 -25.37 60.51 -39.46
CA MET A 235 -25.42 59.07 -39.30
C MET A 235 -26.43 58.68 -38.23
N ILE A 236 -27.24 57.67 -38.52
CA ILE A 236 -28.18 57.06 -37.58
C ILE A 236 -27.85 55.58 -37.42
N ALA A 237 -27.98 55.07 -36.20
CA ALA A 237 -27.91 53.64 -35.93
C ALA A 237 -29.29 53.02 -36.16
N LEU A 238 -29.35 52.04 -37.05
CA LEU A 238 -30.55 51.25 -37.35
C LEU A 238 -30.56 49.92 -36.57
N ASP A 239 -29.41 49.53 -36.02
CA ASP A 239 -29.28 48.38 -35.14
C ASP A 239 -28.28 48.65 -34.01
N ALA A 240 -28.56 48.05 -32.86
CA ALA A 240 -27.61 47.92 -31.77
C ALA A 240 -27.63 46.47 -31.30
N GLU A 241 -26.42 45.93 -31.12
CA GLU A 241 -26.24 44.59 -30.57
C GLU A 241 -26.39 44.68 -29.06
N ALA A 242 -27.54 44.25 -28.55
CA ALA A 242 -27.79 44.16 -27.12
C ALA A 242 -27.37 42.79 -26.61
N VAL A 243 -26.51 42.73 -25.61
CA VAL A 243 -26.49 41.55 -24.74
C VAL A 243 -27.88 41.46 -24.10
N GLY A 244 -28.48 40.28 -24.15
CA GLY A 244 -29.71 40.00 -23.42
C GLY A 244 -29.48 40.09 -21.92
N TYR A 245 -29.50 41.31 -21.37
CA TYR A 245 -30.05 41.53 -20.04
C TYR A 245 -31.55 41.37 -20.22
N ASP A 246 -32.07 40.16 -20.10
CA ASP A 246 -33.50 40.05 -19.82
C ASP A 246 -33.69 40.58 -18.40
N LEU A 247 -33.77 41.91 -18.29
CA LEU A 247 -34.04 42.67 -17.06
C LEU A 247 -35.48 42.43 -16.56
N VAL A 248 -36.14 41.37 -17.01
CA VAL A 248 -37.59 41.26 -16.98
C VAL A 248 -37.97 39.96 -16.34
N GLY A 249 -38.54 40.03 -15.13
CA GLY A 249 -39.72 39.27 -14.71
C GLY A 249 -39.89 37.77 -15.06
N ARG A 250 -38.80 37.00 -15.31
CA ARG A 250 -38.68 35.55 -15.68
C ARG A 250 -38.66 35.26 -17.19
N ARG A 251 -37.92 34.27 -17.73
CA ARG A 251 -37.53 32.93 -17.24
C ARG A 251 -36.19 32.48 -17.88
N ILE A 252 -35.29 31.85 -17.10
CA ILE A 252 -33.87 31.63 -17.46
C ILE A 252 -33.58 30.14 -17.83
N LYS A 253 -32.99 29.84 -19.01
CA LYS A 253 -32.64 28.51 -19.59
C LYS A 253 -31.30 28.54 -20.37
N ASP A 254 -30.61 27.38 -20.39
CA ASP A 254 -29.33 27.02 -21.06
C ASP A 254 -28.46 28.18 -21.58
N GLY A 255 -27.36 28.43 -20.85
CA GLY A 255 -26.31 29.36 -21.24
C GLY A 255 -26.42 30.76 -20.63
N GLU A 256 -27.06 30.93 -19.48
CA GLU A 256 -26.96 32.18 -18.72
C GLU A 256 -25.70 32.23 -17.90
N TYR A 257 -25.05 33.38 -17.90
CA TYR A 257 -23.81 33.64 -17.18
C TYR A 257 -24.01 34.78 -16.19
N PHE A 258 -23.21 34.76 -15.14
CA PHE A 258 -23.28 35.74 -14.08
C PHE A 258 -21.89 36.29 -13.74
N ASP A 259 -21.75 37.61 -13.75
CA ASP A 259 -20.47 38.27 -13.51
C ASP A 259 -20.12 38.22 -12.01
N LYS A 260 -19.19 37.33 -11.66
CA LYS A 260 -18.68 37.15 -10.30
C LYS A 260 -18.07 38.44 -9.72
N ALA A 261 -17.33 39.20 -10.53
CA ALA A 261 -16.68 40.43 -10.06
C ALA A 261 -17.71 41.53 -9.78
N CYS A 262 -18.72 41.67 -10.64
CA CYS A 262 -19.87 42.55 -10.43
C CYS A 262 -20.57 42.21 -9.10
N LEU A 263 -20.89 40.94 -8.87
CA LEU A 263 -21.58 40.50 -7.64
C LEU A 263 -20.77 40.77 -6.41
N CYS A 264 -19.53 40.30 -6.36
CA CYS A 264 -18.75 40.37 -5.13
C CYS A 264 -18.42 41.82 -4.76
N THR A 265 -18.36 42.71 -5.75
CA THR A 265 -18.18 44.16 -5.52
C THR A 265 -19.49 44.83 -5.07
N ALA A 266 -20.64 44.46 -5.67
CA ALA A 266 -21.93 45.06 -5.36
C ALA A 266 -22.57 44.50 -4.08
N PHE A 267 -22.36 43.21 -3.82
CA PHE A 267 -22.94 42.42 -2.72
C PHE A 267 -21.91 42.17 -1.61
N THR A 268 -21.39 43.25 -1.03
CA THR A 268 -20.51 43.18 0.14
C THR A 268 -21.35 43.11 1.42
N ILE A 269 -21.02 42.18 2.32
CA ILE A 269 -21.70 42.00 3.61
C ILE A 269 -21.06 42.88 4.69
N ASP A 270 -21.88 43.52 5.50
CA ASP A 270 -21.43 44.16 6.73
C ASP A 270 -21.30 43.13 7.86
N PHE A 271 -20.07 42.68 8.14
CA PHE A 271 -19.81 41.70 9.21
C PHE A 271 -20.17 42.20 10.61
N LYS A 272 -20.37 43.52 10.82
CA LYS A 272 -20.90 44.04 12.09
C LYS A 272 -22.41 43.82 12.23
N LYS A 273 -23.10 43.57 11.11
CA LYS A 273 -24.53 43.31 11.00
C LYS A 273 -24.76 42.03 10.18
N GLU A 274 -24.06 40.97 10.57
CA GLU A 274 -24.04 39.70 9.85
C GLU A 274 -25.46 39.10 9.74
N PRO A 275 -25.97 38.89 8.50
CA PRO A 275 -27.39 38.58 8.27
C PRO A 275 -27.83 37.23 8.83
N CYS A 276 -26.95 36.22 8.87
CA CYS A 276 -27.30 34.89 9.39
C CYS A 276 -27.02 34.71 10.88
N ALA A 277 -26.46 35.71 11.59
CA ALA A 277 -26.11 35.60 13.01
C ALA A 277 -27.31 35.26 13.93
N GLY A 278 -28.52 35.72 13.58
CA GLY A 278 -29.74 35.47 14.35
C GLY A 278 -30.38 34.09 14.13
N SER A 279 -29.97 33.34 13.10
CA SER A 279 -30.61 32.06 12.70
C SER A 279 -29.89 30.82 13.24
N GLY A 280 -28.71 31.00 13.83
CA GLY A 280 -27.90 29.93 14.43
C GLY A 280 -26.56 29.71 13.71
N GLN A 281 -25.70 28.88 14.32
CA GLN A 281 -24.31 28.70 13.87
C GLN A 281 -24.18 27.94 12.52
N LEU A 282 -25.17 27.12 12.16
CA LEU A 282 -25.18 26.41 10.87
C LEU A 282 -25.44 27.37 9.71
N ASP A 283 -26.39 28.30 9.84
CA ASP A 283 -26.69 29.25 8.77
C ASP A 283 -25.55 30.25 8.57
N LEU A 284 -24.87 30.63 9.65
CA LEU A 284 -23.61 31.37 9.60
C LEU A 284 -22.52 30.60 8.83
N THR A 285 -22.42 29.28 9.04
CA THR A 285 -21.46 28.42 8.32
C THR A 285 -21.81 28.38 6.83
N LYS A 286 -23.09 28.22 6.48
CA LYS A 286 -23.57 28.26 5.09
C LYS A 286 -23.24 29.59 4.42
N GLU A 287 -23.48 30.71 5.11
CA GLU A 287 -23.18 32.05 4.61
C GLU A 287 -21.70 32.17 4.24
N ARG A 288 -20.80 31.86 5.18
CA ARG A 288 -19.36 32.01 4.97
C ARG A 288 -18.82 31.07 3.89
N LEU A 289 -19.27 29.82 3.87
CA LEU A 289 -18.88 28.86 2.82
C LEU A 289 -19.40 29.28 1.44
N TRP A 290 -20.62 29.81 1.37
CA TRP A 290 -21.18 30.32 0.12
C TRP A 290 -20.39 31.53 -0.40
N ILE A 291 -20.06 32.50 0.47
CA ILE A 291 -19.23 33.66 0.10
C ILE A 291 -17.83 33.18 -0.30
N HIS A 292 -17.24 32.21 0.40
CA HIS A 292 -15.94 31.67 0.06
C HIS A 292 -15.93 31.02 -1.33
N ALA A 293 -16.91 30.17 -1.62
CA ALA A 293 -17.05 29.50 -2.90
C ALA A 293 -17.35 30.49 -4.04
N THR A 294 -18.21 31.49 -3.78
CA THR A 294 -18.68 32.44 -4.79
C THR A 294 -17.69 33.57 -5.04
N CYS A 295 -17.14 34.18 -3.98
CA CYS A 295 -16.33 35.41 -4.04
C CYS A 295 -14.87 35.21 -3.64
N GLY A 296 -14.54 34.11 -2.96
CA GLY A 296 -13.19 33.84 -2.46
C GLY A 296 -12.92 34.42 -1.08
N ALA A 297 -11.81 33.98 -0.47
CA ALA A 297 -11.45 34.31 0.90
C ALA A 297 -11.22 35.81 1.18
N ALA A 298 -10.92 36.62 0.15
CA ALA A 298 -10.70 38.06 0.29
C ALA A 298 -11.96 38.84 0.74
N TYR A 299 -13.14 38.23 0.59
CA TYR A 299 -14.43 38.82 0.96
C TYR A 299 -14.94 38.30 2.31
N LEU A 300 -14.08 37.68 3.12
CA LEU A 300 -14.41 37.14 4.44
C LEU A 300 -13.56 37.81 5.52
N PRO A 301 -14.02 37.84 6.79
CA PRO A 301 -13.23 38.36 7.89
C PRO A 301 -12.03 37.45 8.18
N ASP A 302 -11.04 38.01 8.87
CA ASP A 302 -9.93 37.22 9.39
C ASP A 302 -10.46 36.09 10.30
N ASN A 303 -9.84 34.91 10.24
CA ASN A 303 -10.20 33.71 11.01
C ASN A 303 -11.63 33.19 10.79
N TRP A 304 -12.30 33.54 9.69
CA TRP A 304 -13.67 33.07 9.38
C TRP A 304 -13.85 31.55 9.46
N ALA A 305 -12.79 30.78 9.20
CA ALA A 305 -12.79 29.32 9.14
C ALA A 305 -12.82 28.63 10.52
N GLU A 306 -12.43 29.31 11.61
CA GLU A 306 -12.27 28.67 12.93
C GLU A 306 -13.59 28.23 13.56
N THR A 307 -14.70 28.85 13.17
CA THR A 307 -16.03 28.66 13.81
C THR A 307 -17.02 27.90 12.93
N LEU A 308 -16.57 27.37 11.79
CA LEU A 308 -17.41 26.67 10.83
C LEU A 308 -17.80 25.27 11.31
N ARG A 309 -19.06 24.91 11.05
CA ARG A 309 -19.55 23.55 11.24
C ARG A 309 -19.34 22.70 9.99
N THR A 310 -18.11 22.27 9.73
CA THR A 310 -17.79 21.41 8.56
C THR A 310 -17.46 19.98 8.95
N THR A 311 -17.69 19.06 8.01
CA THR A 311 -17.39 17.63 8.16
C THR A 311 -15.90 17.27 8.03
N GLN A 312 -15.03 18.28 7.85
CA GLN A 312 -13.58 18.04 7.68
C GLN A 312 -12.93 17.49 8.94
N PHE A 313 -13.34 17.98 10.11
CA PHE A 313 -12.77 17.55 11.39
C PHE A 313 -13.77 17.58 12.54
N ALA A 314 -14.37 18.73 12.85
CA ALA A 314 -15.17 18.90 14.06
C ALA A 314 -16.47 18.04 14.05
N TYR A 315 -17.00 17.77 12.85
CA TYR A 315 -18.20 16.98 12.66
C TYR A 315 -17.89 15.75 11.81
N ILE A 316 -18.44 14.60 12.18
CA ILE A 316 -18.24 13.33 11.47
C ILE A 316 -19.56 12.96 10.79
N PRO A 317 -19.63 12.83 9.46
CA PRO A 317 -20.83 12.36 8.77
C PRO A 317 -21.30 11.03 9.36
N MET A 318 -22.62 10.85 9.51
CA MET A 318 -23.18 9.61 10.05
C MET A 318 -22.73 8.37 9.25
N GLU A 319 -22.55 8.52 7.93
CA GLU A 319 -22.09 7.46 7.04
C GLU A 319 -20.61 7.10 7.24
N ALA A 320 -19.82 8.03 7.76
CA ALA A 320 -18.40 7.85 8.06
C ALA A 320 -18.16 7.38 9.51
N TRP A 321 -19.20 7.32 10.34
CA TRP A 321 -19.09 6.86 11.71
C TRP A 321 -18.85 5.34 11.76
N HIS A 322 -17.79 4.93 12.44
CA HIS A 322 -17.47 3.52 12.65
C HIS A 322 -17.24 3.23 14.13
N TRP A 323 -17.78 2.10 14.59
CA TRP A 323 -17.57 1.59 15.94
C TRP A 323 -16.39 0.62 15.98
N PRO A 324 -15.72 0.46 17.14
CA PRO A 324 -14.70 -0.57 17.31
C PRO A 324 -15.35 -1.96 17.41
N LYS A 325 -14.54 -3.01 17.25
CA LYS A 325 -14.99 -4.41 17.25
C LYS A 325 -15.77 -4.83 18.51
N CYS A 326 -15.51 -4.17 19.62
CA CYS A 326 -16.08 -4.44 20.94
C CYS A 326 -17.38 -3.65 21.25
N VAL A 327 -18.02 -3.04 20.25
CA VAL A 327 -19.24 -2.23 20.45
C VAL A 327 -20.38 -2.99 21.14
N ALA A 328 -20.48 -4.31 20.95
CA ALA A 328 -21.53 -5.12 21.55
C ALA A 328 -21.49 -5.14 23.09
N ASP A 329 -20.33 -4.89 23.70
CA ASP A 329 -20.15 -4.84 25.16
C ASP A 329 -20.05 -3.40 25.68
N MET A 330 -20.23 -2.39 24.81
CA MET A 330 -20.26 -1.00 25.24
C MET A 330 -21.57 -0.68 25.98
N PRO A 331 -21.54 0.10 27.06
CA PRO A 331 -22.75 0.56 27.72
C PRO A 331 -23.61 1.41 26.79
N ASP A 332 -24.94 1.31 26.92
CA ASP A 332 -25.90 2.09 26.12
C ASP A 332 -25.62 3.61 26.20
N GLN A 333 -25.18 4.09 27.36
CA GLN A 333 -24.79 5.49 27.56
C GLN A 333 -23.71 5.97 26.57
N VAL A 334 -22.80 5.08 26.16
CA VAL A 334 -21.72 5.38 25.20
C VAL A 334 -22.24 5.27 23.76
N THR A 335 -23.02 4.24 23.44
CA THR A 335 -23.58 4.07 22.09
C THR A 335 -24.58 5.19 21.76
N ASP A 336 -25.33 5.66 22.75
CA ASP A 336 -26.31 6.74 22.64
C ASP A 336 -25.65 8.11 22.42
N LEU A 337 -24.36 8.30 22.73
CA LEU A 337 -23.67 9.57 22.48
C LEU A 337 -23.75 9.99 21.01
N THR A 338 -23.78 9.05 20.07
CA THR A 338 -23.94 9.36 18.64
C THR A 338 -25.27 10.06 18.34
N THR A 339 -26.33 9.68 19.06
CA THR A 339 -27.65 10.30 18.93
C THR A 339 -27.75 11.60 19.72
N GLN A 340 -27.16 11.66 20.92
CA GLN A 340 -27.17 12.84 21.78
C GLN A 340 -26.32 13.98 21.20
N CYS A 341 -25.22 13.63 20.52
CA CYS A 341 -24.30 14.56 19.87
C CYS A 341 -24.58 14.71 18.36
N ALA A 342 -25.73 14.23 17.88
CA ALA A 342 -26.14 14.43 16.50
C ALA A 342 -26.38 15.92 16.23
N ALA A 343 -25.77 16.42 15.16
CA ALA A 343 -25.90 17.80 14.72
C ALA A 343 -25.79 17.87 13.19
N ASP A 344 -26.45 18.85 12.61
CA ASP A 344 -26.28 19.14 11.18
C ASP A 344 -24.97 19.90 10.93
N ALA A 345 -24.23 19.47 9.91
CA ALA A 345 -22.98 20.08 9.48
C ALA A 345 -22.92 20.21 7.96
N CYS A 346 -21.98 21.03 7.49
CA CYS A 346 -21.71 21.26 6.08
C CYS A 346 -20.65 20.29 5.54
N GLU A 347 -21.05 19.42 4.62
CA GLU A 347 -20.14 18.74 3.71
C GLU A 347 -19.91 19.62 2.48
N LEU A 348 -18.64 19.80 2.09
CA LEU A 348 -18.31 20.62 0.93
C LEU A 348 -18.51 19.82 -0.35
N ASP A 349 -19.26 20.37 -1.30
CA ASP A 349 -19.34 19.81 -2.64
C ASP A 349 -18.06 20.11 -3.47
N SER A 350 -18.01 19.63 -4.72
CA SER A 350 -16.87 19.86 -5.62
C SER A 350 -16.59 21.34 -5.90
N ASN A 351 -17.57 22.22 -5.66
CA ASN A 351 -17.51 23.65 -5.92
C ASN A 351 -17.29 24.46 -4.63
N GLY A 352 -17.23 23.81 -3.47
CA GLY A 352 -17.02 24.42 -2.16
C GLY A 352 -18.28 24.91 -1.44
N TYR A 353 -19.48 24.60 -1.94
CA TYR A 353 -20.74 24.95 -1.28
C TYR A 353 -21.09 23.95 -0.16
N CYS A 354 -21.89 24.43 0.80
CA CYS A 354 -22.37 23.60 1.90
C CYS A 354 -23.55 22.74 1.47
N LYS A 355 -23.34 21.42 1.49
CA LYS A 355 -24.42 20.43 1.54
C LYS A 355 -24.66 20.04 2.99
N VAL A 356 -25.86 20.30 3.50
CA VAL A 356 -26.21 19.94 4.87
C VAL A 356 -26.32 18.42 4.98
N THR A 357 -25.58 17.82 5.91
CA THR A 357 -25.63 16.39 6.22
C THR A 357 -25.80 16.19 7.72
N PRO A 358 -26.54 15.15 8.13
CA PRO A 358 -26.52 14.69 9.51
C PRO A 358 -25.10 14.23 9.88
N ALA A 359 -24.57 14.77 10.95
CA ALA A 359 -23.23 14.47 11.45
C ALA A 359 -23.23 14.33 12.98
N VAL A 360 -22.11 13.89 13.52
CA VAL A 360 -21.87 13.76 14.95
C VAL A 360 -20.81 14.79 15.36
N ASP A 361 -21.11 15.61 16.36
CA ASP A 361 -20.14 16.53 16.95
C ASP A 361 -19.08 15.72 17.71
N ARG A 362 -17.86 15.72 17.17
CA ARG A 362 -16.72 14.99 17.72
C ARG A 362 -16.40 15.46 19.14
N ALA A 363 -16.38 16.77 19.38
CA ALA A 363 -16.05 17.31 20.70
C ALA A 363 -17.11 16.93 21.74
N CYS A 364 -18.39 16.91 21.35
CA CYS A 364 -19.48 16.44 22.19
C CYS A 364 -19.28 14.97 22.61
N VAL A 365 -19.01 14.07 21.65
CA VAL A 365 -18.77 12.65 21.98
C VAL A 365 -17.53 12.48 22.86
N CYS A 366 -16.44 13.15 22.51
CA CYS A 366 -15.17 13.01 23.21
C CYS A 366 -15.26 13.43 24.69
N ARG A 367 -16.10 14.42 25.03
CA ARG A 367 -16.34 14.79 26.44
C ARG A 367 -17.04 13.68 27.24
N GLY A 368 -17.84 12.84 26.58
CA GLY A 368 -18.59 11.75 27.20
C GLY A 368 -17.87 10.40 27.25
N ILE A 369 -16.68 10.28 26.66
CA ILE A 369 -15.99 8.99 26.50
C ILE A 369 -14.53 9.02 26.97
N SER A 370 -14.13 7.93 27.60
CA SER A 370 -12.77 7.68 28.09
C SER A 370 -12.41 6.20 27.93
N TYR A 371 -11.15 5.84 28.15
CA TYR A 371 -10.72 4.45 28.16
C TYR A 371 -11.54 3.57 29.10
N ASN A 372 -11.92 4.10 30.27
CA ASN A 372 -12.69 3.35 31.27
C ASN A 372 -14.19 3.27 30.96
N SER A 373 -14.66 3.94 29.91
CA SER A 373 -16.07 3.91 29.51
C SER A 373 -16.51 2.56 28.94
N CYS A 374 -15.58 1.69 28.55
CA CYS A 374 -15.88 0.33 28.13
C CYS A 374 -15.03 -0.71 28.89
N GLY A 375 -15.72 -1.68 29.50
CA GLY A 375 -15.11 -2.85 30.15
C GLY A 375 -15.21 -4.11 29.27
N GLY A 376 -15.08 -5.29 29.88
CA GLY A 376 -15.34 -6.56 29.18
C GLY A 376 -14.42 -6.78 27.98
N SER A 377 -15.00 -7.10 26.81
CA SER A 377 -14.21 -7.37 25.59
C SER A 377 -13.38 -6.18 25.13
N CYS A 378 -13.77 -4.92 25.44
CA CYS A 378 -12.96 -3.74 25.13
C CYS A 378 -11.59 -3.72 25.82
N GLN A 379 -11.36 -4.61 26.79
CA GLN A 379 -10.12 -4.73 27.55
C GLN A 379 -9.32 -6.01 27.21
N VAL A 380 -9.81 -6.81 26.26
CA VAL A 380 -9.19 -8.07 25.82
C VAL A 380 -8.28 -7.82 24.62
N PHE A 381 -7.10 -8.43 24.59
CA PHE A 381 -6.04 -8.28 23.59
C PHE A 381 -6.36 -7.50 22.30
N GLU A 382 -6.94 -8.13 21.27
CA GLU A 382 -7.14 -7.49 19.96
C GLU A 382 -8.17 -6.35 20.01
N THR A 383 -9.25 -6.54 20.75
CA THR A 383 -10.34 -5.57 20.90
C THR A 383 -9.92 -4.38 21.76
N ARG A 384 -9.00 -4.57 22.70
CA ARG A 384 -8.33 -3.51 23.47
C ARG A 384 -7.51 -2.61 22.57
N ILE A 385 -6.66 -3.20 21.74
CA ILE A 385 -5.82 -2.43 20.80
C ILE A 385 -6.70 -1.66 19.81
N ASP A 386 -7.74 -2.31 19.27
CA ASP A 386 -8.71 -1.68 18.36
C ASP A 386 -9.44 -0.51 19.04
N TYR A 387 -9.94 -0.72 20.26
CA TYR A 387 -10.64 0.30 21.05
C TYR A 387 -9.77 1.51 21.38
N VAL A 388 -8.53 1.29 21.82
CA VAL A 388 -7.59 2.37 22.13
C VAL A 388 -7.25 3.18 20.89
N ASN A 389 -6.97 2.52 19.77
CA ASN A 389 -6.69 3.20 18.51
C ASN A 389 -7.91 3.95 17.99
N TRP A 390 -9.11 3.38 18.13
CA TRP A 390 -10.37 4.05 17.79
C TRP A 390 -10.57 5.32 18.63
N LEU A 391 -10.41 5.24 19.96
CA LEU A 391 -10.50 6.39 20.86
C LEU A 391 -9.47 7.47 20.50
N TYR A 392 -8.22 7.08 20.24
CA TYR A 392 -7.17 8.02 19.87
C TYR A 392 -7.46 8.70 18.52
N ASN A 393 -7.88 7.95 17.51
CA ASN A 393 -8.20 8.49 16.20
C ASN A 393 -9.43 9.41 16.25
N LEU A 394 -10.41 9.09 17.10
CA LEU A 394 -11.63 9.88 17.29
C LEU A 394 -11.36 11.16 18.09
N CYS A 395 -10.65 11.07 19.22
CA CYS A 395 -10.59 12.13 20.22
C CYS A 395 -9.19 12.68 20.50
N GLY A 396 -8.12 12.04 20.03
CA GLY A 396 -6.74 12.41 20.36
C GLY A 396 -6.32 13.81 19.90
N ASN A 397 -7.02 14.38 18.92
CA ASN A 397 -6.80 15.74 18.41
C ASN A 397 -7.80 16.77 18.94
N VAL A 398 -8.71 16.38 19.84
CA VAL A 398 -9.68 17.29 20.47
C VAL A 398 -9.01 18.01 21.65
N GLN A 399 -9.10 19.34 21.68
CA GLN A 399 -8.52 20.14 22.76
C GLN A 399 -9.12 19.74 24.13
N GLU A 400 -8.26 19.67 25.14
CA GLU A 400 -8.61 19.37 26.54
C GLU A 400 -9.21 17.97 26.79
N TRP A 401 -9.18 17.07 25.81
CA TRP A 401 -9.59 15.69 26.02
C TRP A 401 -8.47 14.87 26.68
N HIS A 402 -8.77 14.30 27.85
CA HIS A 402 -7.84 13.49 28.66
C HIS A 402 -8.38 12.07 28.90
N GLY A 403 -9.07 11.50 27.91
CA GLY A 403 -9.72 10.19 28.04
C GLY A 403 -8.78 8.99 27.96
N LEU A 404 -7.54 9.20 27.50
CA LEU A 404 -6.46 8.20 27.46
C LEU A 404 -5.31 8.62 28.40
N PRO A 405 -4.65 7.68 29.09
CA PRO A 405 -3.48 8.00 29.91
C PRO A 405 -2.27 8.39 29.05
N ASP A 406 -1.29 9.10 29.61
CA ASP A 406 -0.08 9.53 28.90
C ASP A 406 0.68 8.36 28.24
N SER A 407 0.65 7.19 28.88
CA SER A 407 1.27 5.95 28.40
C SER A 407 0.34 5.07 27.55
N TRP A 408 -0.72 5.61 26.94
CA TRP A 408 -1.72 4.83 26.19
C TRP A 408 -1.14 3.96 25.08
N ARG A 409 0.02 4.31 24.52
CA ARG A 409 0.71 3.48 23.51
C ARG A 409 1.07 2.09 24.05
N GLN A 410 1.29 1.96 25.36
CA GLN A 410 1.48 0.66 26.01
C GLN A 410 0.17 -0.15 26.06
N LEU A 411 -0.99 0.53 26.15
CA LEU A 411 -2.30 -0.11 26.07
C LEU A 411 -2.63 -0.56 24.65
N ALA A 412 -2.12 0.14 23.63
CA ALA A 412 -2.23 -0.23 22.22
C ALA A 412 -1.18 -1.28 21.77
N ALA A 413 -0.31 -1.73 22.68
CA ALA A 413 0.71 -2.75 22.39
C ALA A 413 0.33 -4.11 22.99
N PRO A 414 0.69 -5.23 22.31
CA PRO A 414 0.62 -6.57 22.87
C PRO A 414 1.43 -6.68 24.17
N THR A 415 0.88 -7.33 25.18
CA THR A 415 1.62 -7.71 26.39
C THR A 415 2.47 -8.96 26.15
N PRO A 416 3.51 -9.21 26.98
CA PRO A 416 4.32 -10.42 26.87
C PRO A 416 3.51 -11.73 26.89
N LEU A 417 2.46 -11.80 27.70
CA LEU A 417 1.57 -12.96 27.78
C LEU A 417 0.71 -13.14 26.52
N GLU A 418 0.18 -12.05 25.97
CA GLU A 418 -0.60 -12.07 24.71
C GLU A 418 0.25 -12.47 23.50
N MET A 419 1.58 -12.31 23.58
CA MET A 419 2.52 -12.74 22.54
C MET A 419 2.88 -14.23 22.63
N ILE A 420 2.43 -14.97 23.65
CA ILE A 420 2.66 -16.41 23.79
C ILE A 420 1.47 -17.17 23.16
N PRO A 421 1.70 -18.10 22.20
CA PRO A 421 0.62 -18.76 21.45
C PRO A 421 -0.31 -19.69 22.25
N TRP A 422 0.01 -19.98 23.51
CA TRP A 422 -0.72 -20.91 24.36
C TRP A 422 -1.10 -20.24 25.68
N GLN A 423 -2.20 -20.72 26.29
CA GLN A 423 -2.83 -20.05 27.43
C GLN A 423 -2.32 -20.52 28.80
N TRP A 424 -1.44 -21.51 28.84
CA TRP A 424 -0.89 -22.03 30.10
C TRP A 424 0.45 -21.38 30.44
N ILE A 425 0.72 -21.27 31.74
CA ILE A 425 1.89 -20.62 32.32
C ILE A 425 2.56 -21.63 33.25
N VAL A 426 3.88 -21.55 33.41
CA VAL A 426 4.62 -22.40 34.36
C VAL A 426 5.13 -21.51 35.47
N ARG A 427 4.31 -21.25 36.48
CA ARG A 427 4.62 -20.38 37.61
C ARG A 427 3.94 -20.93 38.86
N PRO A 428 4.51 -20.79 40.08
CA PRO A 428 3.83 -21.25 41.28
C PRO A 428 2.58 -20.40 41.53
N PHE A 429 1.43 -21.06 41.74
CA PHE A 429 0.21 -20.42 42.21
C PHE A 429 0.37 -20.02 43.69
N ASN A 430 0.46 -18.72 43.96
CA ASN A 430 0.39 -18.20 45.33
C ASN A 430 -1.08 -18.18 45.80
N ASN A 431 -1.48 -19.19 46.57
CA ASN A 431 -2.71 -19.14 47.37
C ASN A 431 -2.51 -18.18 48.56
N SER A 432 -2.58 -16.87 48.33
CA SER A 432 -2.60 -15.88 49.41
C SER A 432 -3.70 -14.84 49.22
N SER A 433 -4.93 -15.32 49.03
CA SER A 433 -6.14 -14.49 49.15
C SER A 433 -7.26 -15.22 49.90
N MET A 434 -6.96 -15.95 50.98
CA MET A 434 -7.94 -16.24 52.04
C MET A 434 -7.27 -16.88 53.26
N ALA A 435 -7.02 -16.08 54.29
CA ALA A 435 -7.24 -16.37 55.73
C ALA A 435 -6.29 -15.54 56.59
N ASN A 436 -6.90 -14.69 57.40
CA ASN A 436 -6.28 -13.80 58.38
C ASN A 436 -5.53 -14.55 59.49
N MET A 437 -4.41 -13.96 59.90
CA MET A 437 -4.00 -13.77 61.30
C MET A 437 -3.82 -15.01 62.19
N THR A 438 -2.58 -15.49 62.30
CA THR A 438 -1.88 -15.56 63.60
C THR A 438 -0.36 -15.64 63.39
N ARG A 439 0.38 -14.80 64.11
CA ARG A 439 1.84 -14.69 64.11
C ARG A 439 2.52 -16.01 64.45
N LEU A 440 3.51 -16.39 63.65
CA LEU A 440 4.79 -16.99 64.08
C LEU A 440 5.84 -16.69 62.99
N PRO A 441 7.00 -16.09 63.33
CA PRO A 441 8.02 -15.77 62.36
C PRO A 441 8.92 -16.99 62.18
N TYR A 442 8.93 -17.64 61.02
CA TYR A 442 10.08 -18.36 60.45
C TYR A 442 9.68 -19.06 59.13
N ALA A 443 10.37 -18.68 58.06
CA ALA A 443 10.60 -19.35 56.77
C ALA A 443 10.34 -18.39 55.59
N GLU A 444 11.27 -17.45 55.42
CA GLU A 444 11.54 -16.86 54.11
C GLU A 444 11.99 -17.97 53.15
N ALA A 445 11.18 -18.21 52.13
CA ALA A 445 11.63 -18.64 50.81
C ALA A 445 10.46 -18.43 49.83
N SER A 446 10.20 -17.18 49.45
CA SER A 446 9.62 -16.94 48.12
C SER A 446 10.69 -17.39 47.13
N GLU A 447 10.61 -18.62 46.60
CA GLU A 447 11.53 -19.13 45.58
C GLU A 447 11.57 -18.13 44.42
N THR A 448 12.65 -17.35 44.32
CA THR A 448 12.86 -16.42 43.22
C THR A 448 13.07 -17.23 41.95
N CYS A 449 12.35 -16.85 40.89
CA CYS A 449 12.47 -17.57 39.63
C CYS A 449 13.90 -17.53 39.11
N VAL A 450 14.40 -18.68 38.67
CA VAL A 450 15.77 -18.81 38.18
C VAL A 450 15.97 -17.95 36.92
N SER A 451 17.17 -17.38 36.75
CA SER A 451 17.45 -16.42 35.67
C SER A 451 17.33 -17.04 34.26
N ASN A 452 17.10 -16.19 33.25
CA ASN A 452 16.96 -16.64 31.86
C ASN A 452 18.24 -17.30 31.33
N GLU A 453 19.42 -16.83 31.77
CA GLU A 453 20.71 -17.40 31.42
C GLU A 453 20.83 -18.83 31.93
N TRP A 454 20.36 -19.10 33.15
CA TRP A 454 20.42 -20.43 33.72
C TRP A 454 19.38 -21.38 33.11
N LYS A 455 18.19 -20.87 32.74
CA LYS A 455 17.22 -21.63 31.93
C LYS A 455 17.84 -22.08 30.61
N LEU A 456 18.46 -21.16 29.87
CA LEU A 456 19.15 -21.49 28.63
C LEU A 456 20.37 -22.41 28.87
N GLY A 457 21.13 -22.17 29.94
CA GLY A 457 22.26 -23.01 30.33
C GLY A 457 21.86 -24.46 30.59
N SER A 458 20.72 -24.69 31.24
CA SER A 458 20.17 -26.03 31.47
C SER A 458 19.87 -26.77 30.16
N LEU A 459 19.33 -26.06 29.17
CA LEU A 459 19.08 -26.60 27.84
C LEU A 459 20.40 -26.94 27.13
N VAL A 460 21.41 -26.06 27.21
CA VAL A 460 22.74 -26.32 26.63
C VAL A 460 23.35 -27.60 27.21
N VAL A 461 23.29 -27.77 28.53
CA VAL A 461 23.79 -28.97 29.22
C VAL A 461 23.06 -30.23 28.74
N ALA A 462 21.72 -30.17 28.65
CA ALA A 462 20.92 -31.28 28.14
C ALA A 462 21.28 -31.63 26.68
N SER A 463 21.45 -30.61 25.82
CA SER A 463 21.81 -30.80 24.41
C SER A 463 23.20 -31.42 24.21
N LEU A 464 24.17 -31.12 25.08
CA LEU A 464 25.54 -31.64 25.02
C LEU A 464 25.68 -33.07 25.56
N ALA A 465 24.71 -33.57 26.34
CA ALA A 465 24.79 -34.88 26.98
C ALA A 465 24.90 -36.02 25.95
N THR A 466 24.09 -36.00 24.89
CA THR A 466 24.07 -37.03 23.85
C THR A 466 25.42 -37.20 23.11
N PRO A 467 26.04 -36.15 22.53
CA PRO A 467 27.34 -36.30 21.88
C PRO A 467 28.45 -36.72 22.85
N LEU A 468 28.46 -36.20 24.08
CA LEU A 468 29.44 -36.60 25.10
C LEU A 468 29.31 -38.08 25.46
N ALA A 469 28.09 -38.58 25.65
CA ALA A 469 27.83 -39.97 25.95
C ALA A 469 28.30 -40.92 24.82
N LEU A 470 28.15 -40.51 23.56
CA LEU A 470 28.63 -41.29 22.41
C LEU A 470 30.17 -41.35 22.34
N VAL A 471 30.85 -40.21 22.55
CA VAL A 471 32.32 -40.15 22.56
C VAL A 471 32.90 -40.99 23.71
N LEU A 472 32.29 -40.92 24.89
CA LEU A 472 32.71 -41.72 26.04
C LEU A 472 32.40 -43.21 25.86
N GLY A 473 31.24 -43.55 25.29
CA GLY A 473 30.85 -44.93 24.97
C GLY A 473 31.81 -45.60 23.97
N GLN A 474 32.27 -44.87 22.96
CA GLN A 474 33.25 -45.38 21.98
C GLN A 474 34.62 -45.72 22.61
N LYS A 475 35.06 -44.96 23.64
CA LYS A 475 36.31 -45.26 24.36
C LYS A 475 36.20 -46.56 25.18
N ILE A 476 35.02 -46.82 25.74
CA ILE A 476 34.77 -48.00 26.58
C ILE A 476 34.55 -49.25 25.72
N SER A 477 33.83 -49.13 24.60
CA SER A 477 33.49 -50.24 23.70
C SER A 477 34.68 -50.81 22.92
N LYS A 478 35.77 -50.05 22.73
CA LYS A 478 37.02 -50.57 22.13
C LYS A 478 37.63 -51.74 22.93
N SER A 479 37.17 -52.00 24.15
CA SER A 479 37.65 -53.08 25.02
C SER A 479 36.82 -54.38 24.97
N ARG A 480 35.66 -54.43 24.28
CA ARG A 480 34.80 -55.63 24.28
C ARG A 480 34.16 -55.93 22.91
N VAL A 481 34.48 -57.15 22.45
CA VAL A 481 33.72 -58.03 21.53
C VAL A 481 33.96 -57.82 20.03
N ALA A 482 34.82 -58.69 19.50
CA ALA A 482 34.62 -59.33 18.21
C ALA A 482 33.61 -60.47 18.41
N HIS A 483 32.38 -60.38 17.87
CA HIS A 483 31.52 -61.53 17.60
C HIS A 483 30.66 -61.24 16.37
N SER A 484 30.71 -62.18 15.44
CA SER A 484 30.09 -62.20 14.12
C SER A 484 28.56 -62.32 14.21
N TYR A 485 27.82 -61.38 13.62
CA TYR A 485 26.36 -61.49 13.43
C TYR A 485 26.01 -61.71 11.94
N PRO A 486 24.98 -62.54 11.63
CA PRO A 486 24.59 -62.86 10.25
C PRO A 486 23.85 -61.72 9.53
N ARG A 487 24.05 -61.64 8.22
CA ARG A 487 23.88 -60.48 7.32
C ARG A 487 22.43 -60.09 6.96
N GLN A 488 21.40 -60.79 7.46
CA GLN A 488 20.00 -60.64 7.00
C GLN A 488 19.08 -59.83 7.93
N SER A 489 19.51 -59.50 9.16
CA SER A 489 18.74 -58.75 10.18
C SER A 489 18.98 -57.22 10.15
N HIS A 490 19.54 -56.70 9.05
CA HIS A 490 20.16 -55.37 8.97
C HIS A 490 19.15 -54.19 8.86
N LEU A 491 17.95 -54.40 8.32
CA LEU A 491 17.00 -53.32 8.02
C LEU A 491 16.02 -52.98 9.16
N TRP A 492 15.73 -53.91 10.07
CA TRP A 492 14.81 -53.66 11.21
C TRP A 492 15.52 -53.14 12.45
N CYS A 493 16.82 -53.43 12.59
CA CYS A 493 17.63 -53.10 13.76
C CYS A 493 17.81 -51.59 13.96
N TRP A 494 17.96 -50.81 12.88
CA TRP A 494 18.14 -49.35 12.99
C TRP A 494 16.83 -48.62 13.31
N ILE A 495 15.68 -49.10 12.80
CA ILE A 495 14.36 -48.56 13.14
C ILE A 495 14.04 -48.85 14.61
N SER A 496 14.31 -50.07 15.10
CA SER A 496 14.07 -50.41 16.51
C SER A 496 14.96 -49.62 17.46
N LYS A 497 16.26 -49.46 17.15
CA LYS A 497 17.19 -48.66 17.96
C LYS A 497 16.82 -47.17 17.96
N GLY A 498 16.47 -46.62 16.79
CA GLY A 498 15.98 -45.24 16.67
C GLY A 498 14.67 -45.00 17.42
N THR A 499 13.72 -45.94 17.34
CA THR A 499 12.44 -45.85 18.08
C THR A 499 12.67 -45.90 19.58
N LEU A 500 13.51 -46.82 20.07
CA LEU A 500 13.83 -46.92 21.49
C LEU A 500 14.52 -45.66 22.01
N PHE A 501 15.43 -45.08 21.23
CA PHE A 501 16.06 -43.81 21.57
C PHE A 501 15.05 -42.67 21.66
N ALA A 502 14.16 -42.53 20.68
CA ALA A 502 13.10 -41.52 20.72
C ALA A 502 12.17 -41.73 21.93
N ALA A 503 11.79 -42.98 22.22
CA ALA A 503 10.94 -43.33 23.36
C ALA A 503 11.59 -42.95 24.71
N LEU A 504 12.89 -43.19 24.88
CA LEU A 504 13.63 -42.78 26.09
C LEU A 504 13.63 -41.26 26.28
N GLN A 505 13.80 -40.49 25.20
CA GLN A 505 13.78 -39.03 25.26
C GLN A 505 12.37 -38.48 25.55
N ILE A 506 11.34 -39.06 24.94
CA ILE A 506 9.93 -38.72 25.23
C ILE A 506 9.60 -39.05 26.69
N PHE A 507 10.04 -40.20 27.18
CA PHE A 507 9.84 -40.60 28.57
C PHE A 507 10.54 -39.66 29.56
N ALA A 508 11.76 -39.19 29.23
CA ALA A 508 12.45 -38.19 30.04
C ALA A 508 11.66 -36.88 30.12
N ASN A 509 11.13 -36.40 28.99
CA ASN A 509 10.27 -35.21 28.95
C ASN A 509 8.98 -35.41 29.74
N TRP A 510 8.36 -36.58 29.66
CA TRP A 510 7.15 -36.91 30.40
C TRP A 510 7.40 -36.96 31.91
N LEU A 511 8.49 -37.62 32.34
CA LEU A 511 8.90 -37.68 33.73
C LEU A 511 9.17 -36.28 34.30
N ASN A 512 9.91 -35.45 33.56
CA ASN A 512 10.14 -34.06 33.96
C ASN A 512 8.83 -33.26 34.08
N ALA A 513 7.86 -33.49 33.20
CA ALA A 513 6.60 -32.75 33.21
C ALA A 513 5.74 -33.16 34.41
N LEU A 514 5.77 -34.44 34.78
CA LEU A 514 5.15 -34.93 36.02
C LEU A 514 5.84 -34.40 37.27
N LEU A 515 7.17 -34.29 37.27
CA LEU A 515 7.90 -33.68 38.40
C LEU A 515 7.48 -32.23 38.60
N VAL A 516 7.35 -31.46 37.51
CA VAL A 516 6.85 -30.08 37.56
C VAL A 516 5.43 -30.05 38.13
N GLN A 517 4.48 -30.82 37.57
CA GLN A 517 3.09 -30.82 38.04
C GLN A 517 2.95 -31.25 39.51
N ASN A 518 3.75 -32.23 39.95
CA ASN A 518 3.72 -32.73 41.32
C ASN A 518 4.41 -31.79 42.32
N THR A 519 5.04 -30.71 41.86
CA THR A 519 5.63 -29.71 42.75
C THR A 519 4.53 -28.79 43.28
N SER A 520 4.59 -28.49 44.57
CA SER A 520 3.60 -27.61 45.23
C SER A 520 3.50 -26.28 44.50
N GLY A 521 2.27 -25.89 44.12
CA GLY A 521 1.99 -24.66 43.38
C GLY A 521 1.96 -24.80 41.84
N TYR A 522 2.27 -25.97 41.26
CA TYR A 522 2.33 -26.18 39.80
C TYR A 522 1.26 -27.16 39.26
N GLY A 523 0.21 -27.46 40.04
CA GLY A 523 -0.79 -28.48 39.70
C GLY A 523 -1.52 -28.26 38.37
N ASP A 524 -1.69 -27.00 37.95
CA ASP A 524 -2.43 -26.62 36.74
C ASP A 524 -1.60 -26.71 35.44
N VAL A 525 -0.32 -27.08 35.52
CA VAL A 525 0.56 -27.16 34.35
C VAL A 525 0.18 -28.36 33.47
N PRO A 526 -0.11 -28.17 32.16
CA PRO A 526 -0.53 -29.25 31.28
C PRO A 526 0.64 -30.14 30.87
N VAL A 527 0.76 -31.31 31.51
CA VAL A 527 1.85 -32.29 31.32
C VAL A 527 2.10 -32.63 29.85
N LEU A 528 1.04 -32.95 29.09
CA LEU A 528 1.18 -33.37 27.69
C LEU A 528 1.71 -32.24 26.80
N GLN A 529 1.22 -31.01 27.00
CA GLN A 529 1.63 -29.86 26.19
C GLN A 529 3.06 -29.44 26.51
N LEU A 530 3.46 -29.50 27.78
CA LEU A 530 4.85 -29.24 28.21
C LEU A 530 5.82 -30.32 27.69
N MET A 531 5.43 -31.60 27.76
CA MET A 531 6.19 -32.71 27.17
C MET A 531 6.43 -32.51 25.67
N LEU A 532 5.39 -32.13 24.93
CA LEU A 532 5.49 -31.84 23.50
C LEU A 532 6.37 -30.61 23.23
N LEU A 533 6.27 -29.56 24.05
CA LEU A 533 7.12 -28.38 23.92
C LEU A 533 8.59 -28.77 24.06
N TRP A 534 8.95 -29.58 25.05
CA TRP A 534 10.33 -30.04 25.23
C TRP A 534 10.85 -30.99 24.15
N CYS A 535 9.99 -31.58 23.31
CA CYS A 535 10.45 -32.31 22.12
C CYS A 535 11.13 -31.37 21.10
N SER A 536 10.86 -30.06 21.17
CA SER A 536 11.46 -29.01 20.34
C SER A 536 12.82 -28.50 20.84
N ILE A 537 13.31 -28.99 21.98
CA ILE A 537 14.62 -28.59 22.51
C ILE A 537 15.70 -28.91 21.47
N PRO A 538 16.61 -27.97 21.15
CA PRO A 538 17.65 -28.16 20.14
C PRO A 538 18.59 -29.31 20.52
N ARG A 539 18.78 -30.28 19.63
CA ARG A 539 19.67 -31.43 19.84
C ARG A 539 20.87 -31.40 18.88
N LEU A 540 22.05 -31.77 19.36
CA LEU A 540 23.31 -31.79 18.60
C LEU A 540 23.50 -33.06 17.75
N THR A 541 22.42 -33.66 17.25
CA THR A 541 22.45 -34.90 16.46
C THR A 541 23.09 -34.75 15.09
N TRP A 542 23.08 -33.54 14.51
CA TRP A 542 23.84 -33.26 13.28
C TRP A 542 25.34 -33.46 13.49
N LEU A 543 25.87 -33.08 14.67
CA LEU A 543 27.30 -33.21 14.99
C LEU A 543 27.69 -34.67 15.16
N THR A 544 26.82 -35.48 15.78
CA THR A 544 27.07 -36.92 15.94
C THR A 544 27.06 -37.62 14.58
N ILE A 545 26.09 -37.30 13.71
CA ILE A 545 26.02 -37.86 12.35
C ILE A 545 27.25 -37.42 11.53
N LEU A 546 27.66 -36.15 11.64
CA LEU A 546 28.85 -35.62 10.99
C LEU A 546 30.12 -36.38 11.41
N LEU A 547 30.31 -36.58 12.73
CA LEU A 547 31.47 -37.27 13.29
C LEU A 547 31.48 -38.77 12.94
N LEU A 548 30.31 -39.43 12.92
CA LEU A 548 30.19 -40.82 12.47
C LEU A 548 30.53 -40.98 10.99
N GLY A 549 30.27 -39.97 10.16
CA GLY A 549 30.67 -39.96 8.75
C GLY A 549 32.18 -39.93 8.51
N LEU A 550 32.97 -39.47 9.49
CA LEU A 550 34.42 -39.25 9.33
C LEU A 550 35.32 -40.38 9.84
N HIS A 551 34.85 -41.32 10.70
CA HIS A 551 35.78 -42.09 11.54
C HIS A 551 35.63 -43.63 11.65
N GLN A 552 34.65 -44.31 11.04
CA GLN A 552 34.40 -45.75 11.31
C GLN A 552 34.09 -46.65 10.08
N SER A 553 34.06 -47.97 10.31
CA SER A 553 33.79 -49.04 9.33
C SER A 553 32.35 -49.01 8.77
N GLU A 554 32.16 -49.54 7.55
CA GLU A 554 30.98 -49.30 6.70
C GLU A 554 29.64 -49.78 7.28
N ALA A 555 29.58 -50.93 7.96
CA ALA A 555 28.31 -51.49 8.45
C ALA A 555 27.76 -50.79 9.72
N ILE A 556 28.65 -50.39 10.64
CA ILE A 556 28.27 -49.73 11.90
C ILE A 556 27.77 -48.29 11.61
N ARG A 557 28.34 -47.63 10.58
CA ARG A 557 27.94 -46.28 10.14
C ARG A 557 26.49 -46.18 9.69
N PHE A 558 26.00 -47.16 8.93
CA PHE A 558 24.64 -47.12 8.38
C PHE A 558 23.57 -47.35 9.47
N ILE A 559 23.81 -48.30 10.38
CA ILE A 559 22.85 -48.63 11.45
C ILE A 559 22.74 -47.49 12.47
N THR A 560 23.87 -47.01 13.01
CA THR A 560 23.85 -45.98 14.05
C THR A 560 23.45 -44.61 13.50
N GLY A 561 23.96 -44.23 12.32
CA GLY A 561 23.57 -42.99 11.64
C GLY A 561 22.09 -42.97 11.24
N GLY A 562 21.58 -44.07 10.67
CA GLY A 562 20.16 -44.21 10.33
C GLY A 562 19.26 -44.16 11.58
N SER A 563 19.67 -44.79 12.68
CA SER A 563 18.90 -44.79 13.94
C SER A 563 18.76 -43.38 14.54
N MET A 564 19.82 -42.58 14.50
CA MET A 564 19.81 -41.18 14.97
C MET A 564 18.96 -40.27 14.07
N LEU A 565 19.01 -40.49 12.76
CA LEU A 565 18.15 -39.77 11.83
C LEU A 565 16.67 -40.09 12.07
N PHE A 566 16.34 -41.38 12.25
CA PHE A 566 14.97 -41.80 12.49
C PHE A 566 14.41 -41.27 13.81
N SER A 567 15.20 -41.29 14.89
CA SER A 567 14.76 -40.74 16.16
C SER A 567 14.52 -39.24 16.10
N GLU A 568 15.35 -38.51 15.36
CA GLU A 568 15.15 -37.08 15.12
C GLU A 568 13.89 -36.79 14.31
N ILE A 569 13.59 -37.59 13.28
CA ILE A 569 12.33 -37.46 12.53
C ILE A 569 11.12 -37.59 13.48
N LEU A 570 11.12 -38.57 14.39
CA LEU A 570 10.04 -38.76 15.36
C LEU A 570 9.89 -37.55 16.29
N LEU A 571 11.01 -37.07 16.85
CA LEU A 571 10.98 -35.97 17.80
C LEU A 571 10.67 -34.62 17.12
N GLN A 572 11.10 -34.40 15.87
CA GLN A 572 10.71 -33.24 15.07
C GLN A 572 9.23 -33.28 14.67
N SER A 573 8.68 -34.49 14.45
CA SER A 573 7.25 -34.65 14.20
C SER A 573 6.42 -34.24 15.42
N LEU A 574 6.87 -34.60 16.63
CA LEU A 574 6.21 -34.19 17.87
C LEU A 574 6.39 -32.69 18.18
N SER A 575 7.58 -32.13 17.91
CA SER A 575 7.85 -30.70 18.10
C SER A 575 7.03 -29.80 17.16
N SER A 576 6.62 -30.33 16.01
CA SER A 576 5.86 -29.61 15.00
C SER A 576 4.59 -28.96 15.54
N TYR A 577 3.93 -29.57 16.54
CA TYR A 577 2.71 -29.05 17.13
C TYR A 577 2.85 -27.60 17.61
N HIS A 578 3.89 -27.32 18.42
CA HIS A 578 4.14 -25.98 18.95
C HIS A 578 4.73 -25.06 17.90
N MET A 579 5.61 -25.56 17.01
CA MET A 579 6.16 -24.74 15.93
C MET A 579 5.07 -24.22 14.98
N PHE A 580 4.15 -25.09 14.55
CA PHE A 580 3.02 -24.69 13.70
C PHE A 580 2.04 -23.79 14.44
N MET A 581 1.78 -24.05 15.73
CA MET A 581 0.94 -23.17 16.56
C MET A 581 1.53 -21.75 16.61
N THR A 582 2.84 -21.61 16.88
CA THR A 582 3.53 -20.32 16.87
C THR A 582 3.45 -19.63 15.51
N ILE A 583 3.66 -20.36 14.41
CA ILE A 583 3.57 -19.76 13.07
C ILE A 583 2.14 -19.28 12.77
N ASN A 584 1.13 -20.11 13.05
CA ASN A 584 -0.25 -19.74 12.78
C ASN A 584 -0.68 -18.53 13.63
N TYR A 585 -0.33 -18.53 14.92
CA TYR A 585 -0.62 -17.44 15.84
C TYR A 585 0.04 -16.14 15.39
N GLY A 586 1.31 -16.17 14.99
CA GLY A 586 2.02 -14.99 14.49
C GLY A 586 1.47 -14.46 13.17
N ARG A 587 0.90 -15.33 12.32
CA ARG A 587 0.20 -14.93 11.09
C ARG A 587 -1.12 -14.24 11.41
N GLU A 588 -1.93 -14.85 12.27
CA GLU A 588 -3.26 -14.36 12.67
C GLU A 588 -3.18 -12.95 13.27
N HIS A 589 -2.21 -12.73 14.17
CA HIS A 589 -2.00 -11.47 14.87
C HIS A 589 -1.02 -10.51 14.15
N LYS A 590 -0.67 -10.79 12.89
CA LYS A 590 0.23 -9.97 12.05
C LYS A 590 1.60 -9.67 12.66
N PHE A 591 2.11 -10.54 13.53
CA PHE A 591 3.42 -10.36 14.17
C PHE A 591 4.60 -10.39 13.20
N TYR A 592 4.46 -11.13 12.09
CA TYR A 592 5.43 -11.11 10.98
C TYR A 592 5.40 -9.80 10.17
N PHE A 593 4.34 -9.00 10.28
CA PHE A 593 4.08 -7.80 9.49
C PHE A 593 4.01 -6.53 10.33
N GLY A 594 4.68 -6.51 11.50
CA GLY A 594 4.78 -5.33 12.35
C GLY A 594 3.81 -5.28 13.53
N GLY A 595 2.94 -6.28 13.72
CA GLY A 595 1.98 -6.31 14.84
C GLY A 595 2.61 -6.35 16.24
N ILE A 596 3.89 -6.70 16.36
CA ILE A 596 4.65 -6.63 17.62
C ILE A 596 5.06 -5.18 17.95
N GLY A 597 5.27 -4.32 16.94
CA GLY A 597 5.68 -2.92 17.14
C GLY A 597 6.83 -2.73 18.14
N ASP A 598 6.61 -1.80 19.06
CA ASP A 598 7.46 -1.45 20.23
C ASP A 598 6.98 -2.11 21.52
N ALA A 599 6.29 -3.26 21.43
CA ALA A 599 5.82 -3.99 22.60
C ALA A 599 6.96 -4.32 23.57
N GLU A 600 6.62 -4.34 24.87
CA GLU A 600 7.54 -4.78 25.90
C GLU A 600 7.99 -6.22 25.61
N LYS A 601 9.31 -6.48 25.60
CA LYS A 601 9.90 -7.77 25.18
C LYS A 601 9.56 -8.18 23.72
N GLY A 602 9.27 -7.21 22.85
CA GLY A 602 9.02 -7.45 21.43
C GLY A 602 10.20 -8.10 20.69
N THR A 603 11.45 -7.80 21.06
CA THR A 603 12.64 -8.42 20.44
C THR A 603 12.72 -9.93 20.71
N PRO A 604 12.64 -10.41 21.96
CA PRO A 604 12.46 -11.84 22.24
C PRO A 604 11.29 -12.50 21.48
N ALA A 605 10.13 -11.85 21.42
CA ALA A 605 8.99 -12.36 20.67
C ALA A 605 9.32 -12.53 19.17
N LYS A 606 9.91 -11.52 18.53
CA LYS A 606 10.37 -11.58 17.14
C LYS A 606 11.31 -12.77 16.91
N SER A 607 12.26 -13.00 17.83
CA SER A 607 13.17 -14.16 17.75
C SER A 607 12.43 -15.50 17.84
N MET A 608 11.42 -15.61 18.70
CA MET A 608 10.59 -16.82 18.84
C MET A 608 9.85 -17.14 17.53
N TYR A 609 9.12 -16.16 16.98
CA TYR A 609 8.36 -16.32 15.73
C TYR A 609 9.27 -16.55 14.52
N ALA A 610 10.44 -15.90 14.47
CA ALA A 610 11.45 -16.11 13.43
C ALA A 610 12.05 -17.52 13.50
N GLY A 611 12.35 -18.02 14.70
CA GLY A 611 12.83 -19.39 14.92
C GLY A 611 11.83 -20.43 14.42
N ALA A 612 10.55 -20.28 14.77
CA ALA A 612 9.50 -21.18 14.29
C ALA A 612 9.34 -21.16 12.76
N LEU A 613 9.35 -19.97 12.15
CA LEU A 613 9.26 -19.84 10.69
C LEU A 613 10.50 -20.43 9.99
N MET A 614 11.69 -20.20 10.52
CA MET A 614 12.94 -20.77 10.01
C MET A 614 12.93 -22.30 10.08
N TRP A 615 12.37 -22.87 11.15
CA TRP A 615 12.19 -24.32 11.29
C TRP A 615 11.31 -24.90 10.17
N LEU A 616 10.20 -24.24 9.83
CA LEU A 616 9.32 -24.65 8.73
C LEU A 616 10.04 -24.60 7.38
N MET A 617 10.79 -23.51 7.13
CA MET A 617 11.57 -23.36 5.91
C MET A 617 12.69 -24.41 5.81
N ALA A 618 13.37 -24.73 6.92
CA ALA A 618 14.39 -25.75 6.97
C ALA A 618 13.83 -27.16 6.70
N ILE A 619 12.67 -27.51 7.28
CA ILE A 619 12.00 -28.80 6.98
C ILE A 619 11.53 -28.84 5.51
N GLY A 620 10.89 -27.78 5.02
CA GLY A 620 10.39 -27.73 3.65
C GLY A 620 11.52 -27.89 2.63
N THR A 621 12.61 -27.13 2.80
CA THR A 621 13.78 -27.20 1.92
C THR A 621 14.49 -28.54 2.00
N THR A 622 14.66 -29.12 3.19
CA THR A 622 15.29 -30.44 3.33
C THR A 622 14.46 -31.54 2.68
N ILE A 623 13.14 -31.56 2.86
CA ILE A 623 12.25 -32.52 2.20
C ILE A 623 12.32 -32.39 0.67
N ILE A 624 12.31 -31.16 0.14
CA ILE A 624 12.42 -30.91 -1.31
C ILE A 624 13.75 -31.45 -1.85
N GLN A 625 14.86 -31.15 -1.17
CA GLN A 625 16.19 -31.57 -1.62
C GLN A 625 16.38 -33.09 -1.51
N LEU A 626 15.88 -33.72 -0.43
CA LEU A 626 15.85 -35.17 -0.29
C LEU A 626 15.03 -35.83 -1.41
N THR A 627 13.87 -35.28 -1.73
CA THR A 627 13.01 -35.78 -2.82
C THR A 627 13.70 -35.65 -4.18
N ARG A 628 14.39 -34.54 -4.44
CA ARG A 628 15.17 -34.32 -5.67
C ARG A 628 16.34 -35.29 -5.77
N ALA A 629 17.08 -35.49 -4.69
CA ALA A 629 18.21 -36.42 -4.65
C ALA A 629 17.74 -37.87 -4.85
N MET A 630 16.63 -38.27 -4.22
CA MET A 630 16.01 -39.59 -4.44
C MET A 630 15.52 -39.77 -5.88
N HIS A 631 14.87 -38.76 -6.46
CA HIS A 631 14.39 -38.82 -7.84
C HIS A 631 15.56 -38.90 -8.85
N LYS A 632 16.67 -38.20 -8.59
CA LYS A 632 17.92 -38.30 -9.37
C LYS A 632 18.50 -39.71 -9.30
N SER A 633 18.52 -40.32 -8.10
CA SER A 633 18.99 -41.69 -7.88
C SER A 633 18.13 -42.73 -8.63
N ASN A 634 16.80 -42.60 -8.57
CA ASN A 634 15.87 -43.50 -9.26
C ASN A 634 15.98 -43.40 -10.80
N ARG A 635 16.25 -42.21 -11.35
CA ARG A 635 16.51 -42.04 -12.79
C ARG A 635 17.79 -42.76 -13.24
N LEU A 636 18.81 -42.81 -12.39
CA LEU A 636 20.08 -43.48 -12.69
C LEU A 636 19.96 -45.01 -12.64
N THR A 637 19.06 -45.55 -11.82
CA THR A 637 18.78 -47.00 -11.75
C THR A 637 17.80 -47.49 -12.82
N GLY A 638 16.92 -46.62 -13.33
CA GLY A 638 15.89 -46.98 -14.32
C GLY A 638 16.35 -47.04 -15.79
N SER A 639 17.55 -46.56 -16.13
CA SER A 639 18.03 -46.48 -17.52
C SER A 639 18.65 -47.79 -18.07
N GLY A 640 18.53 -48.91 -17.34
CA GLY A 640 19.18 -50.19 -17.65
C GLY A 640 18.29 -51.29 -18.23
N SER A 641 17.10 -50.99 -18.75
CA SER A 641 16.19 -51.99 -19.35
C SER A 641 15.93 -51.67 -20.82
N LEU A 642 16.64 -52.36 -21.72
CA LEU A 642 16.32 -52.45 -23.15
C LEU A 642 15.50 -53.72 -23.41
N ASP A 643 14.55 -53.59 -24.35
CA ASP A 643 13.50 -54.53 -24.75
C ASP A 643 13.93 -55.98 -25.08
N PRO A 644 12.99 -56.94 -25.05
CA PRO A 644 13.23 -58.37 -25.31
C PRO A 644 13.23 -58.69 -26.80
N GLN A 645 14.20 -59.48 -27.27
CA GLN A 645 14.14 -60.12 -28.58
C GLN A 645 14.53 -61.60 -28.52
N ASP A 646 13.71 -62.39 -29.22
CA ASP A 646 13.53 -63.83 -29.30
C ASP A 646 14.77 -64.72 -29.53
N GLN A 647 14.82 -65.91 -28.89
CA GLN A 647 14.96 -67.24 -29.53
C GLN A 647 14.85 -68.42 -28.52
N PRO A 648 14.67 -69.70 -28.96
CA PRO A 648 13.49 -70.49 -28.62
C PRO A 648 13.72 -71.69 -27.68
N ARG A 649 12.58 -72.30 -27.30
CA ARG A 649 12.36 -73.49 -26.45
C ARG A 649 13.38 -74.63 -26.57
N ASP A 650 13.80 -75.11 -25.40
CA ASP A 650 13.88 -76.54 -25.06
C ASP A 650 13.63 -76.77 -23.55
N THR A 651 13.32 -78.01 -23.16
CA THR A 651 12.31 -78.37 -22.15
C THR A 651 12.90 -78.83 -20.79
N HIS A 652 12.47 -78.19 -19.66
CA HIS A 652 12.34 -78.64 -18.24
C HIS A 652 13.53 -79.26 -17.43
N PRO A 653 13.46 -79.31 -16.07
CA PRO A 653 13.41 -78.23 -15.07
C PRO A 653 14.55 -78.37 -14.02
N THR A 654 14.49 -77.56 -12.94
CA THR A 654 15.08 -77.74 -11.59
C THR A 654 16.13 -76.72 -11.16
N SER A 655 15.95 -76.30 -9.91
CA SER A 655 16.63 -75.29 -9.10
C SER A 655 18.14 -75.12 -9.31
N LYS A 656 18.54 -73.86 -9.36
CA LYS A 656 19.59 -73.22 -8.55
C LYS A 656 19.87 -71.83 -9.13
N VAL A 657 19.53 -70.78 -8.37
CA VAL A 657 20.01 -69.42 -8.66
C VAL A 657 21.42 -69.30 -8.04
N PRO A 658 22.47 -69.02 -8.82
CA PRO A 658 23.77 -68.65 -8.28
C PRO A 658 23.80 -67.14 -7.97
N GLU A 659 24.27 -66.86 -6.76
CA GLU A 659 24.94 -65.65 -6.29
C GLU A 659 25.32 -64.60 -7.35
N LEU A 660 24.75 -63.40 -7.20
CA LEU A 660 25.25 -62.17 -7.82
C LEU A 660 25.37 -61.05 -6.76
N THR A 661 26.15 -61.30 -5.71
CA THR A 661 26.44 -60.30 -4.65
C THR A 661 27.92 -60.20 -4.26
N ASN A 662 28.83 -60.67 -5.12
CA ASN A 662 30.27 -60.53 -4.92
C ASN A 662 30.97 -59.36 -5.66
N PRO A 663 30.44 -58.69 -6.72
CA PRO A 663 31.22 -57.62 -7.38
C PRO A 663 31.14 -56.24 -6.68
N LEU A 664 30.17 -56.02 -5.79
CA LEU A 664 29.93 -54.70 -5.18
C LEU A 664 30.92 -54.35 -4.06
N HIS A 665 31.49 -55.34 -3.37
CA HIS A 665 32.40 -55.11 -2.25
C HIS A 665 33.83 -54.75 -2.69
N GLU A 666 34.26 -55.26 -3.85
CA GLU A 666 35.59 -54.99 -4.41
C GLU A 666 35.63 -53.66 -5.21
N SER A 667 34.46 -53.24 -5.70
CA SER A 667 34.25 -51.95 -6.36
C SER A 667 34.26 -50.78 -5.36
N TYR A 668 33.75 -50.98 -4.14
CA TYR A 668 33.65 -49.93 -3.12
C TYR A 668 35.00 -49.62 -2.43
N SER A 669 35.85 -50.64 -2.19
CA SER A 669 37.20 -50.45 -1.64
C SER A 669 38.11 -49.66 -2.58
N ARG A 670 38.00 -49.88 -3.90
CA ARG A 670 38.75 -49.17 -4.95
C ARG A 670 38.34 -47.69 -5.09
N SER A 671 37.09 -47.36 -4.77
CA SER A 671 36.60 -45.97 -4.76
C SER A 671 37.22 -45.13 -3.62
N ARG A 672 37.57 -45.78 -2.50
CA ARG A 672 38.21 -45.17 -1.32
C ARG A 672 39.64 -44.70 -1.59
N GLU A 673 40.41 -45.46 -2.38
CA GLU A 673 41.79 -45.10 -2.75
C GLU A 673 41.81 -43.86 -3.68
N ASN A 674 40.84 -43.75 -4.58
CA ASN A 674 40.71 -42.59 -5.47
C ASN A 674 40.25 -41.32 -4.75
N LEU A 675 39.41 -41.44 -3.71
CA LEU A 675 38.93 -40.31 -2.91
C LEU A 675 40.03 -39.70 -2.03
N ALA A 676 40.91 -40.55 -1.47
CA ALA A 676 42.09 -40.11 -0.73
C ALA A 676 43.10 -39.42 -1.66
N HIS A 677 43.31 -39.92 -2.88
CA HIS A 677 44.16 -39.28 -3.88
C HIS A 677 43.62 -37.93 -4.38
N TYR A 678 42.31 -37.81 -4.59
CA TYR A 678 41.67 -36.55 -5.02
C TYR A 678 41.79 -35.45 -3.96
N TRP A 679 41.68 -35.79 -2.67
CA TRP A 679 41.82 -34.83 -1.57
C TRP A 679 43.28 -34.43 -1.30
N MET A 680 44.25 -35.34 -1.47
CA MET A 680 45.67 -34.98 -1.33
C MET A 680 46.19 -34.14 -2.49
N ASN A 681 45.62 -34.24 -3.70
CA ASN A 681 46.11 -33.50 -4.87
C ASN A 681 45.48 -32.10 -5.03
N LYS A 682 44.48 -31.74 -4.21
CA LYS A 682 43.79 -30.43 -4.30
C LYS A 682 44.36 -29.38 -3.33
N SER A 683 45.42 -29.70 -2.59
CA SER A 683 46.15 -28.76 -1.74
C SER A 683 47.57 -28.54 -2.26
N SER A 684 47.70 -27.92 -3.44
CA SER A 684 48.92 -27.20 -3.83
C SER A 684 48.56 -26.02 -4.72
N SER A 685 49.27 -24.91 -4.50
CA SER A 685 48.98 -23.50 -4.79
C SER A 685 48.51 -23.13 -6.22
N PRO A 686 47.81 -21.99 -6.41
CA PRO A 686 47.56 -21.39 -7.71
C PRO A 686 48.67 -20.38 -8.09
N GLU A 687 49.30 -20.49 -9.27
CA GLU A 687 49.76 -19.32 -10.04
C GLU A 687 50.19 -19.64 -11.49
N LYS A 688 49.78 -18.73 -12.39
CA LYS A 688 50.31 -18.28 -13.71
C LYS A 688 51.26 -19.24 -14.48
N THR A 689 51.14 -19.43 -15.80
CA THR A 689 51.32 -18.40 -16.84
C THR A 689 51.06 -19.00 -18.24
N LEU A 690 50.59 -18.15 -19.15
CA LEU A 690 50.53 -18.18 -20.64
C LEU A 690 51.31 -19.27 -21.42
N LEU A 691 50.72 -19.78 -22.51
CA LEU A 691 51.06 -19.46 -23.92
C LEU A 691 50.58 -20.53 -24.92
N ILE A 692 50.03 -20.03 -26.04
CA ILE A 692 50.20 -20.50 -27.43
C ILE A 692 49.70 -21.92 -27.79
N SER A 693 48.61 -21.95 -28.57
CA SER A 693 48.25 -23.06 -29.45
C SER A 693 48.62 -22.69 -30.88
N GLY A 694 49.62 -23.39 -31.43
CA GLY A 694 49.88 -23.48 -32.86
C GLY A 694 49.70 -24.92 -33.32
N ASP A 695 48.96 -25.07 -34.42
CA ASP A 695 48.75 -26.23 -35.31
C ASP A 695 49.52 -27.54 -35.03
N ALA A 696 48.81 -28.67 -35.07
CA ALA A 696 48.74 -29.49 -36.29
C ALA A 696 48.10 -30.88 -36.04
N ARG A 697 47.22 -31.24 -36.98
CA ARG A 697 46.59 -32.54 -37.26
C ARG A 697 47.52 -33.75 -37.11
N TYR A 698 46.98 -34.91 -36.70
CA TYR A 698 46.87 -36.12 -37.56
C TYR A 698 46.00 -37.21 -36.89
N TYR A 699 45.12 -37.81 -37.71
CA TYR A 699 44.25 -38.94 -37.45
C TYR A 699 45.04 -40.23 -37.17
N THR A 700 44.56 -41.08 -36.25
CA THR A 700 44.52 -42.54 -36.45
C THR A 700 43.32 -43.13 -35.71
N ASP A 701 42.66 -44.01 -36.43
CA ASP A 701 41.35 -44.58 -36.18
C ASP A 701 41.49 -46.05 -35.72
N TYR A 702 40.47 -46.50 -34.98
CA TYR A 702 40.13 -47.87 -34.54
C TYR A 702 41.10 -48.71 -33.68
N GLY A 703 40.71 -48.78 -32.39
CA GLY A 703 40.87 -49.95 -31.53
C GLY A 703 39.71 -50.00 -30.54
N SER A 704 38.70 -50.82 -30.82
CA SER A 704 37.49 -50.99 -30.00
C SER A 704 37.82 -51.53 -28.60
N LEU A 705 37.87 -50.62 -27.61
CA LEU A 705 37.98 -50.96 -26.19
C LEU A 705 36.62 -50.79 -25.50
N SER A 706 36.04 -51.93 -25.14
CA SER A 706 34.95 -52.19 -24.18
C SER A 706 34.23 -50.96 -23.58
N ASN A 707 33.06 -50.62 -24.14
CA ASN A 707 32.09 -49.66 -23.61
C ASN A 707 31.35 -50.15 -22.33
N ASN A 708 31.90 -51.15 -21.63
CA ASN A 708 31.31 -51.75 -20.43
C ASN A 708 32.04 -51.29 -19.14
N HIS A 709 33.33 -50.95 -19.23
CA HIS A 709 34.09 -50.43 -18.08
C HIS A 709 33.73 -48.97 -17.78
N GLN A 710 33.50 -48.17 -18.82
CA GLN A 710 33.09 -46.76 -18.70
C GLN A 710 31.69 -46.62 -18.08
N ARG A 711 30.72 -47.44 -18.51
CA ARG A 711 29.35 -47.45 -17.94
C ARG A 711 29.30 -47.87 -16.46
N HIS A 712 30.17 -48.80 -16.05
CA HIS A 712 30.26 -49.22 -14.65
C HIS A 712 30.94 -48.16 -13.77
N TYR A 713 31.95 -47.45 -14.31
CA TYR A 713 32.63 -46.34 -13.65
C TYR A 713 31.72 -45.10 -13.51
N ASP A 714 30.97 -44.76 -14.56
CA ASP A 714 30.04 -43.62 -14.56
C ASP A 714 28.82 -43.87 -13.66
N SER A 715 28.29 -45.11 -13.64
CA SER A 715 27.22 -45.52 -12.71
C SER A 715 27.68 -45.49 -11.25
N GLN A 716 28.89 -45.98 -10.97
CA GLN A 716 29.47 -45.96 -9.63
C GLN A 716 29.78 -44.53 -9.14
N LYS A 717 30.27 -43.66 -10.03
CA LYS A 717 30.49 -42.24 -9.74
C LYS A 717 29.17 -41.52 -9.45
N ALA A 718 28.12 -41.76 -10.24
CA ALA A 718 26.81 -41.16 -10.05
C ALA A 718 26.11 -41.61 -8.75
N LEU A 719 26.27 -42.88 -8.35
CA LEU A 719 25.78 -43.39 -7.06
C LEU A 719 26.53 -42.77 -5.86
N THR A 720 27.85 -42.59 -5.99
CA THR A 720 28.67 -41.95 -4.96
C THR A 720 28.33 -40.47 -4.80
N GLU A 721 28.16 -39.75 -5.92
CA GLU A 721 27.70 -38.36 -5.92
C GLU A 721 26.30 -38.21 -5.30
N SER A 722 25.37 -39.12 -5.60
CA SER A 722 24.03 -39.12 -5.01
C SER A 722 24.04 -39.35 -3.50
N TYR A 723 24.92 -40.21 -2.99
CA TYR A 723 25.05 -40.47 -1.55
C TYR A 723 25.66 -39.27 -0.82
N VAL A 724 26.69 -38.65 -1.38
CA VAL A 724 27.31 -37.43 -0.82
C VAL A 724 26.30 -36.29 -0.77
N ASP A 725 25.47 -36.14 -1.79
CA ASP A 725 24.43 -35.10 -1.85
C ASP A 725 23.34 -35.32 -0.77
N LEU A 726 22.88 -36.56 -0.58
CA LEU A 726 21.92 -36.92 0.47
C LEU A 726 22.49 -36.69 1.88
N TYR A 727 23.73 -37.11 2.11
CA TYR A 727 24.41 -36.93 3.40
C TYR A 727 24.63 -35.45 3.72
N THR A 728 25.14 -34.69 2.76
CA THR A 728 25.40 -33.26 2.91
C THR A 728 24.10 -32.48 3.15
N THR A 729 23.06 -32.76 2.37
CA THR A 729 21.71 -32.18 2.53
C THR A 729 21.15 -32.47 3.93
N THR A 730 21.31 -33.70 4.42
CA THR A 730 20.81 -34.10 5.74
C THR A 730 21.54 -33.38 6.87
N VAL A 731 22.88 -33.33 6.83
CA VAL A 731 23.69 -32.65 7.86
C VAL A 731 23.40 -31.14 7.88
N ILE A 732 23.37 -30.48 6.72
CA ILE A 732 23.04 -29.05 6.61
C ILE A 732 21.61 -28.80 7.11
N GLY A 733 20.67 -29.65 6.72
CA GLY A 733 19.29 -29.59 7.17
C GLY A 733 19.12 -29.62 8.68
N MET A 734 19.73 -30.60 9.33
CA MET A 734 19.68 -30.75 10.78
C MET A 734 20.40 -29.61 11.50
N PHE A 735 21.49 -29.08 10.93
CA PHE A 735 22.18 -27.91 11.46
C PHE A 735 21.28 -26.66 11.42
N LEU A 736 20.58 -26.42 10.31
CA LEU A 736 19.62 -25.31 10.19
C LEU A 736 18.45 -25.46 11.17
N LEU A 737 17.94 -26.69 11.37
CA LEU A 737 16.91 -26.96 12.37
C LEU A 737 17.38 -26.68 13.79
N TRP A 738 18.63 -27.02 14.10
CA TRP A 738 19.24 -26.73 15.39
C TRP A 738 19.34 -25.22 15.65
N ILE A 739 19.76 -24.42 14.66
CA ILE A 739 19.76 -22.95 14.76
C ILE A 739 18.32 -22.43 14.98
N ALA A 740 17.37 -22.89 14.18
CA ALA A 740 15.97 -22.46 14.27
C ALA A 740 15.36 -22.74 15.66
N GLN A 741 15.65 -23.91 16.22
CA GLN A 741 15.20 -24.30 17.57
C GLN A 741 15.84 -23.45 18.67
N TRP A 742 17.12 -23.07 18.54
CA TRP A 742 17.76 -22.15 19.48
C TRP A 742 17.16 -20.74 19.42
N LEU A 743 16.90 -20.23 18.22
CA LEU A 743 16.22 -18.94 18.04
C LEU A 743 14.82 -18.96 18.68
N PHE A 744 14.07 -20.05 18.47
CA PHE A 744 12.77 -20.27 19.07
C PHE A 744 12.85 -20.25 20.61
N TRP A 745 13.70 -21.08 21.21
CA TRP A 745 13.83 -21.19 22.68
C TRP A 745 14.42 -19.95 23.34
N GLY A 746 15.43 -19.32 22.72
CA GLY A 746 16.00 -18.05 23.19
C GLY A 746 14.96 -16.93 23.19
N GLY A 747 14.16 -16.84 22.12
CA GLY A 747 13.05 -15.91 22.04
C GLY A 747 11.96 -16.21 23.08
N PHE A 748 11.52 -17.47 23.18
CA PHE A 748 10.47 -17.88 24.12
C PHE A 748 10.86 -17.65 25.58
N ILE A 749 12.07 -18.03 26.01
CA ILE A 749 12.54 -17.83 27.40
C ILE A 749 12.71 -16.33 27.68
N GLY A 750 13.23 -15.55 26.72
CA GLY A 750 13.34 -14.10 26.87
C GLY A 750 11.99 -13.41 26.99
N LEU A 751 10.98 -13.87 26.23
CA LEU A 751 9.62 -13.35 26.24
C LEU A 751 8.88 -13.70 27.54
N SER A 752 8.83 -14.99 27.87
CA SER A 752 8.11 -15.51 29.05
C SER A 752 8.77 -15.11 30.36
N SER A 753 10.11 -15.12 30.44
CA SER A 753 10.88 -14.69 31.61
C SER A 753 10.32 -15.30 32.91
N GLU A 754 9.70 -14.53 33.79
CA GLU A 754 9.11 -15.00 35.05
C GLU A 754 7.88 -15.91 34.87
N GLU A 755 7.20 -15.84 33.73
CA GLU A 755 6.02 -16.66 33.41
C GLU A 755 6.40 -18.09 32.97
N PHE A 756 7.69 -18.36 32.77
CA PHE A 756 8.22 -19.70 32.56
C PHE A 756 9.27 -20.03 33.63
N CYS A 757 8.79 -20.45 34.79
CA CYS A 757 9.57 -20.80 35.96
C CYS A 757 9.53 -22.30 36.24
N LEU A 758 10.64 -23.00 36.03
CA LEU A 758 10.71 -24.44 36.27
C LEU A 758 11.18 -24.73 37.71
N PRO A 759 10.44 -25.54 38.49
CA PRO A 759 10.87 -25.95 39.81
C PRO A 759 12.09 -26.89 39.70
N GLY A 760 13.07 -26.69 40.56
CA GLY A 760 14.22 -27.59 40.66
C GLY A 760 14.93 -27.87 39.34
N ILE A 761 15.16 -26.84 38.51
CA ILE A 761 15.70 -26.97 37.14
C ILE A 761 16.97 -27.84 37.04
N GLY A 762 17.81 -27.88 38.08
CA GLY A 762 18.98 -28.77 38.15
C GLY A 762 18.60 -30.26 38.17
N VAL A 763 17.53 -30.64 38.87
CA VAL A 763 16.99 -32.00 38.90
C VAL A 763 16.44 -32.38 37.53
N LEU A 764 15.67 -31.49 36.90
CA LEU A 764 15.13 -31.71 35.54
C LEU A 764 16.25 -31.90 34.51
N THR A 765 17.32 -31.11 34.63
CA THR A 765 18.53 -31.25 33.81
C THR A 765 19.19 -32.61 34.03
N GLY A 766 19.31 -33.05 35.28
CA GLY A 766 19.84 -34.36 35.63
C GLY A 766 19.08 -35.51 34.95
N VAL A 767 17.75 -35.44 34.94
CA VAL A 767 16.91 -36.43 34.23
C VAL A 767 17.22 -36.46 32.74
N TRP A 768 17.25 -35.30 32.06
CA TRP A 768 17.59 -35.23 30.64
C TRP A 768 18.98 -35.82 30.33
N VAL A 769 19.97 -35.54 31.19
CA VAL A 769 21.33 -36.08 31.04
C VAL A 769 21.33 -37.61 31.19
N ILE A 770 20.72 -38.15 32.25
CA ILE A 770 20.68 -39.61 32.52
C ILE A 770 20.06 -40.37 31.35
N PHE A 771 18.91 -39.92 30.85
CA PHE A 771 18.22 -40.58 29.73
C PHE A 771 18.99 -40.44 28.41
N SER A 772 19.74 -39.34 28.22
CA SER A 772 20.64 -39.19 27.08
C SER A 772 21.81 -40.16 27.12
N PHE A 773 22.40 -40.42 28.29
CA PHE A 773 23.41 -41.46 28.48
C PHE A 773 22.82 -42.86 28.24
N ALA A 774 21.64 -43.16 28.78
CA ALA A 774 20.96 -44.44 28.54
C ALA A 774 20.69 -44.65 27.04
N GLY A 775 20.19 -43.63 26.34
CA GLY A 775 19.99 -43.68 24.89
C GLY A 775 21.29 -43.93 24.10
N ALA A 776 22.40 -43.30 24.50
CA ALA A 776 23.70 -43.53 23.87
C ALA A 776 24.22 -44.97 24.10
N THR A 777 23.92 -45.60 25.24
CA THR A 777 24.27 -47.02 25.45
C THR A 777 23.48 -47.94 24.54
N VAL A 778 22.18 -47.68 24.34
CA VAL A 778 21.32 -48.42 23.40
C VAL A 778 21.80 -48.33 21.95
N MET A 779 22.46 -47.24 21.58
CA MET A 779 23.05 -47.06 20.24
C MET A 779 24.37 -47.82 20.05
N ASN A 780 25.08 -48.17 21.14
CA ASN A 780 26.38 -48.85 21.13
C ASN A 780 26.28 -50.37 21.36
N LEU A 781 25.27 -50.83 22.12
CA LEU A 781 24.76 -52.22 22.10
C LEU A 781 24.07 -52.45 20.75
#